data_AF-A0AAE9N511-F1
#
_entry.id   AF-A0AAE9N511-F1
#
_cell.length_a   1.000
_cell.length_b   1.000
_cell.length_c   1.000
_cell.angle_alpha   90.00
_cell.angle_beta   90.00
_cell.angle_gamma   90.00
#
_symmetry.space_group_name_H-M   'P 1'
#
loop_
_entity.id
_entity.type
_entity.pdbx_description
1 polymer ?
#
loop_
_entity_poly.entity_id
_entity_poly.type
_entity_poly.pdbx_seq_one_letter_code
_entity_poly.pdbx_strand_id
1 'polypeptide(L)'
;MGVTVGANGLSVVHKGSGGEANATLPDVCLTKVGKPIVPIPYGNNAKSADLAGGTTTISMDGGNSVAIKGSTFSKSTGDAGGDKKGVASGTIEAEAKFISASPTVKFEGKGVCRLSDQMTMNKANTMCLGGAQNPSVSVTEDQEGTYTVDVRARYPDGTLFCDADYDITDASGGKQVVGRFDSNGKSSVAGLKPGQIKIAAKESDNEFIPTSVRISNPYYLANLLDDEFFEKASEGQQTFWQPNRIAPPIEGWGSIGRSLTVDRYFADIVKLEVKTHFKMLHPAFSFDIFAEALIAGIETMSEESIDKVVSAGLPIVIEEGEILSVLFRLPKHETTDRMLAYMRARGKGNPQKYLQDYGWDESQKVLASELETLLSKIKKRIESLSAEANRKNYVFLSSDVYDTHVSTINTYAKKLVESLSKAFERLRVKSEKLMSDVSGVAVIQASDNIYSAEAGKVEIVVNAILKIDLEEQKWIKLRVVHDDLWETPVYAKNLKLIVNDSSPHKDKLELNASPVRSTVSNSVELALETQKIEGGVLVVNDLKPNADSVTIEFEGEPNIESTIAKQQESIEAYLDGLLNTVVQDMTGFQEQWDDEGILCLGDGVLEGAKAWGADVVELFSPEVWASMGHTLSETTTDTFDKLYIYANQKYSELGKYTTDAMSGTEAQLEQSSLPSWVKQAIYYSSIPAALLTSASIDAYESIDEAIDDVQLWWNESSDDITRKIKCIAHHRDAIWDLPTLFTQNDVNGIERFVDTVVMDYDPEWAMEIKQSEFFPKALALINDDKSILPYFTYLNLIIESIPPNFYFYYVGKAAAYIVIEIVMTIVIGLLTGPAGAAARIAAVMAKLTMGAKKAMHIPHAAKALKTFTDTIDGLVEILPSYEKLAENLALRRKPPIANRKTNNTVEDKEKHDSRDGACRVCKSSEHKTPRLYRGEIEYV
;
A
#
# COMPACT_ATOMS: atom_id res chain seq x y z
N MET A 1 47.03 9.21 22.01
CA MET A 1 46.97 10.68 21.85
C MET A 1 45.98 10.99 20.75
N GLY A 2 45.30 12.14 20.78
CA GLY A 2 44.37 12.53 19.73
C GLY A 2 45.08 12.78 18.40
N VAL A 3 44.38 12.58 17.28
CA VAL A 3 44.82 12.92 15.93
C VAL A 3 44.18 14.26 15.58
N THR A 4 44.95 15.35 15.60
CA THR A 4 44.38 16.71 15.52
C THR A 4 44.57 17.37 14.15
N VAL A 5 45.39 16.78 13.28
CA VAL A 5 45.76 17.38 12.00
C VAL A 5 45.25 16.56 10.82
N GLY A 6 44.55 17.24 9.90
CA GLY A 6 44.02 16.68 8.66
C GLY A 6 44.71 17.23 7.43
N ALA A 7 44.74 16.43 6.37
CA ALA A 7 45.19 16.83 5.04
C ALA A 7 44.19 16.28 4.01
N ASN A 8 43.63 17.16 3.18
CA ASN A 8 42.60 16.82 2.18
C ASN A 8 41.38 16.08 2.77
N GLY A 9 40.91 16.49 3.95
CA GLY A 9 39.78 15.86 4.63
C GLY A 9 40.07 14.48 5.26
N LEU A 10 41.33 14.02 5.21
CA LEU A 10 41.77 12.75 5.81
C LEU A 10 42.78 13.02 6.92
N SER A 11 42.78 12.19 7.97
CA SER A 11 43.69 12.38 9.09
C SER A 11 45.14 12.06 8.71
N VAL A 12 46.08 12.87 9.18
CA VAL A 12 47.51 12.67 8.89
C VAL A 12 48.05 11.51 9.74
N VAL A 13 48.82 10.61 9.12
CA VAL A 13 49.46 9.49 9.83
C VAL A 13 50.80 9.94 10.40
N HIS A 14 50.99 9.75 11.70
CA HIS A 14 52.24 10.03 12.42
C HIS A 14 52.53 8.92 13.44
N LYS A 15 53.74 8.88 13.99
CA LYS A 15 54.21 7.77 14.85
C LYS A 15 53.29 7.45 16.03
N GLY A 16 52.64 8.48 16.59
CA GLY A 16 51.73 8.36 17.73
C GLY A 16 50.24 8.31 17.39
N SER A 17 49.89 8.21 16.09
CA SER A 17 48.50 8.33 15.63
C SER A 17 47.65 7.08 15.89
N GLY A 18 48.28 5.96 16.21
CA GLY A 18 47.62 4.67 16.43
C GLY A 18 47.11 4.02 15.13
N GLY A 19 47.69 4.39 13.99
CA GLY A 19 47.25 3.86 12.70
C GLY A 19 47.69 2.42 12.45
N GLU A 20 46.86 1.66 11.73
CA GLU A 20 47.11 0.24 11.43
C GLU A 20 46.85 -0.06 9.95
N ALA A 21 47.74 -0.84 9.33
CA ALA A 21 47.58 -1.33 7.97
C ALA A 21 47.39 -2.86 8.02
N ASN A 22 46.23 -3.32 7.57
CA ASN A 22 45.87 -4.74 7.49
C ASN A 22 45.91 -5.21 6.03
N ALA A 23 46.57 -6.33 5.76
CA ALA A 23 46.63 -6.88 4.41
C ALA A 23 45.23 -7.22 3.90
N THR A 24 44.88 -6.67 2.74
CA THR A 24 43.61 -6.94 2.06
C THR A 24 43.77 -8.02 1.00
N LEU A 25 45.00 -8.30 0.57
CA LEU A 25 45.34 -9.42 -0.29
C LEU A 25 45.98 -10.55 0.52
N PRO A 26 45.84 -11.83 0.12
CA PRO A 26 46.44 -12.94 0.85
C PRO A 26 47.97 -12.86 0.87
N ASP A 27 48.58 -12.94 2.05
CA ASP A 27 50.05 -12.98 2.20
C ASP A 27 50.58 -14.40 2.02
N VAL A 28 50.82 -14.80 0.78
CA VAL A 28 51.19 -16.19 0.47
C VAL A 28 52.66 -16.46 0.79
N CYS A 29 52.90 -17.33 1.76
CA CYS A 29 54.24 -17.77 2.15
C CYS A 29 54.42 -19.28 1.92
N LEU A 30 55.63 -19.69 1.53
CA LEU A 30 56.00 -21.10 1.44
C LEU A 30 56.12 -21.66 2.87
N THR A 31 55.43 -22.77 3.10
CA THR A 31 55.29 -23.39 4.41
C THR A 31 55.50 -24.90 4.31
N LYS A 32 56.29 -25.45 5.23
CA LYS A 32 56.51 -26.89 5.34
C LYS A 32 55.32 -27.57 6.04
N VAL A 33 54.62 -28.44 5.32
CA VAL A 33 53.52 -29.27 5.86
C VAL A 33 53.93 -30.74 5.79
N GLY A 34 54.55 -31.25 6.85
CA GLY A 34 55.15 -32.58 6.84
C GLY A 34 56.42 -32.63 5.97
N LYS A 35 56.42 -33.46 4.92
CA LYS A 35 57.51 -33.54 3.92
C LYS A 35 57.42 -32.46 2.81
N PRO A 36 56.25 -32.13 2.22
CA PRO A 36 56.16 -31.11 1.16
C PRO A 36 56.28 -29.66 1.67
N ILE A 37 56.69 -28.77 0.76
CA ILE A 37 56.65 -27.31 0.91
C ILE A 37 55.53 -26.80 0.01
N VAL A 38 54.53 -26.14 0.61
CA VAL A 38 53.33 -25.65 -0.11
C VAL A 38 53.09 -24.16 0.18
N PRO A 39 52.53 -23.40 -0.77
CA PRO A 39 52.14 -22.00 -0.54
C PRO A 39 50.88 -21.91 0.32
N ILE A 40 50.93 -21.18 1.44
CA ILE A 40 49.81 -20.96 2.36
C ILE A 40 49.59 -19.44 2.57
N PRO A 41 48.34 -18.94 2.47
CA PRO A 41 48.03 -17.54 2.77
C PRO A 41 48.03 -17.27 4.29
N TYR A 42 48.71 -16.20 4.70
CA TYR A 42 48.71 -15.67 6.06
C TYR A 42 48.03 -14.30 6.13
N GLY A 43 47.60 -13.91 7.33
CA GLY A 43 47.23 -12.52 7.61
C GLY A 43 48.48 -11.69 7.87
N ASN A 44 48.44 -10.39 7.58
CA ASN A 44 49.56 -9.49 7.87
C ASN A 44 49.06 -8.12 8.37
N ASN A 45 49.65 -7.60 9.44
CA ASN A 45 49.35 -6.32 10.07
C ASN A 45 50.63 -5.50 10.33
N ALA A 46 50.60 -4.19 10.09
CA ALA A 46 51.67 -3.26 10.44
C ALA A 46 51.10 -2.01 11.13
N LYS A 47 51.88 -1.37 12.02
CA LYS A 47 51.40 -0.28 12.89
C LYS A 47 52.21 1.01 12.71
N SER A 48 51.55 2.17 12.86
CA SER A 48 52.20 3.48 12.75
C SER A 48 53.20 3.76 13.88
N ALA A 49 53.12 3.04 15.00
CA ALA A 49 54.12 3.07 16.07
C ALA A 49 55.53 2.70 15.57
N ASP A 50 55.61 1.86 14.54
CA ASP A 50 56.86 1.39 13.93
C ASP A 50 57.33 2.27 12.77
N LEU A 51 56.78 3.48 12.64
CA LEU A 51 57.14 4.44 11.59
C LEU A 51 58.65 4.72 11.56
N ALA A 52 59.23 4.47 10.40
CA ALA A 52 60.61 4.73 10.03
C ALA A 52 60.67 5.58 8.75
N GLY A 53 61.69 6.43 8.66
CA GLY A 53 61.85 7.36 7.53
C GLY A 53 60.74 8.41 7.43
N GLY A 54 60.14 8.81 8.56
CA GLY A 54 59.23 9.96 8.66
C GLY A 54 59.98 11.30 8.66
N THR A 55 59.25 12.39 8.87
CA THR A 55 59.80 13.76 8.94
C THR A 55 60.79 13.94 10.09
N THR A 56 61.74 14.87 9.94
CA THR A 56 62.77 15.19 10.95
C THR A 56 62.64 16.61 11.52
N THR A 57 62.08 17.53 10.73
CA THR A 57 61.87 18.95 11.06
C THR A 57 60.43 19.29 11.41
N ILE A 58 59.49 18.40 11.06
CA ILE A 58 58.05 18.55 11.30
C ILE A 58 57.60 17.46 12.28
N SER A 59 56.83 17.85 13.29
CA SER A 59 56.25 16.93 14.27
C SER A 59 54.81 17.29 14.58
N MET A 60 53.97 16.30 14.89
CA MET A 60 52.55 16.47 15.22
C MET A 60 52.19 15.74 16.51
N ASP A 61 51.13 16.19 17.18
CA ASP A 61 50.47 15.50 18.28
C ASP A 61 51.45 14.91 19.31
N GLY A 62 52.07 15.78 20.11
CA GLY A 62 53.05 15.38 21.13
C GLY A 62 54.46 15.12 20.60
N GLY A 63 54.85 15.77 19.50
CA GLY A 63 56.21 15.72 18.97
C GLY A 63 56.51 14.51 18.08
N ASN A 64 55.49 13.82 17.59
CA ASN A 64 55.65 12.62 16.76
C ASN A 64 56.05 12.96 15.32
N SER A 65 57.00 12.19 14.78
CA SER A 65 57.38 12.23 13.37
C SER A 65 56.20 11.83 12.48
N VAL A 66 56.06 12.50 11.34
CA VAL A 66 54.93 12.37 10.40
C VAL A 66 55.31 11.48 9.22
N ALA A 67 54.40 10.61 8.78
CA ALA A 67 54.62 9.77 7.61
C ALA A 67 54.51 10.59 6.31
N ILE A 68 55.49 10.45 5.44
CA ILE A 68 55.55 11.11 4.13
C ILE A 68 55.85 10.08 3.04
N LYS A 69 55.63 10.44 1.77
CA LYS A 69 55.86 9.52 0.66
C LYS A 69 57.27 8.91 0.70
N GLY A 70 57.35 7.59 0.84
CA GLY A 70 58.59 6.84 0.99
C GLY A 70 58.90 6.38 2.42
N SER A 71 58.15 6.81 3.43
CA SER A 71 58.19 6.26 4.79
C SER A 71 57.70 4.80 4.82
N THR A 72 58.10 4.08 5.85
CA THR A 72 57.76 2.67 6.07
C THR A 72 57.33 2.43 7.51
N PHE A 73 56.46 1.46 7.76
CA PHE A 73 56.40 0.80 9.05
C PHE A 73 57.44 -0.32 9.05
N SER A 74 58.41 -0.21 9.95
CA SER A 74 59.64 -1.00 9.91
C SER A 74 59.43 -2.50 10.10
N LYS A 75 58.28 -2.90 10.65
CA LYS A 75 57.90 -4.29 10.87
C LYS A 75 56.43 -4.52 10.52
N SER A 76 56.11 -5.67 9.95
CA SER A 76 54.77 -6.22 9.85
C SER A 76 54.70 -7.59 10.55
N THR A 77 53.52 -8.10 10.86
CA THR A 77 53.34 -9.32 11.69
C THR A 77 52.15 -10.16 11.23
N GLY A 78 52.21 -11.48 11.45
CA GLY A 78 51.11 -12.42 11.14
C GLY A 78 51.47 -13.55 10.16
N ASP A 79 52.61 -13.43 9.49
CA ASP A 79 53.14 -14.36 8.48
C ASP A 79 54.32 -15.21 8.97
N ALA A 80 54.60 -15.18 10.28
CA ALA A 80 55.72 -15.90 10.89
C ALA A 80 55.64 -17.44 10.72
N GLY A 81 54.46 -17.99 10.45
CA GLY A 81 54.25 -19.41 10.19
C GLY A 81 54.83 -19.92 8.86
N GLY A 82 55.09 -19.01 7.91
CA GLY A 82 55.71 -19.33 6.63
C GLY A 82 57.20 -19.58 6.75
N ASP A 83 57.61 -20.75 7.24
CA ASP A 83 59.01 -21.10 7.54
C ASP A 83 59.96 -21.09 6.32
N LYS A 84 59.42 -21.10 5.09
CA LYS A 84 60.14 -20.92 3.83
C LYS A 84 59.91 -19.55 3.16
N LYS A 85 59.29 -18.62 3.90
CA LYS A 85 59.12 -17.19 3.60
C LYS A 85 58.15 -16.86 2.45
N GLY A 86 57.84 -15.57 2.29
CA GLY A 86 56.95 -15.04 1.26
C GLY A 86 57.36 -15.45 -0.15
N VAL A 87 56.39 -15.88 -0.96
CA VAL A 87 56.61 -16.38 -2.33
C VAL A 87 57.26 -15.32 -3.22
N ALA A 88 56.83 -14.06 -3.10
CA ALA A 88 57.35 -12.96 -3.89
C ALA A 88 58.49 -12.21 -3.17
N SER A 89 58.40 -12.01 -1.85
CA SER A 89 59.36 -11.19 -1.11
C SER A 89 60.59 -11.95 -0.60
N GLY A 90 60.50 -13.26 -0.41
CA GLY A 90 61.53 -14.05 0.28
C GLY A 90 61.74 -13.61 1.73
N THR A 91 60.76 -12.97 2.36
CA THR A 91 60.80 -12.51 3.76
C THR A 91 59.56 -12.92 4.55
N ILE A 92 59.65 -12.82 5.87
CA ILE A 92 58.51 -12.86 6.80
C ILE A 92 58.64 -11.65 7.74
N GLU A 93 57.53 -11.13 8.22
CA GLU A 93 57.47 -10.02 9.17
C GLU A 93 58.27 -8.76 8.74
N ALA A 94 58.41 -8.52 7.44
CA ALA A 94 59.21 -7.42 6.91
C ALA A 94 58.42 -6.10 6.77
N GLU A 95 59.11 -5.02 6.40
CA GLU A 95 58.54 -3.67 6.36
C GLU A 95 57.28 -3.54 5.48
N ALA A 96 56.39 -2.61 5.89
CA ALA A 96 55.27 -2.12 5.10
C ALA A 96 55.54 -0.70 4.59
N LYS A 97 55.36 -0.45 3.29
CA LYS A 97 55.74 0.82 2.64
C LYS A 97 54.57 1.51 1.97
N PHE A 98 54.41 2.81 2.21
CA PHE A 98 53.37 3.63 1.59
C PHE A 98 53.55 3.72 0.07
N ILE A 99 52.45 3.47 -0.65
CA ILE A 99 52.32 3.56 -2.10
C ILE A 99 51.77 4.93 -2.49
N SER A 100 50.69 5.35 -1.83
CA SER A 100 50.04 6.66 -2.04
C SER A 100 50.34 7.64 -0.90
N ALA A 101 50.14 8.92 -1.20
CA ALA A 101 50.27 10.05 -0.28
C ALA A 101 49.49 11.25 -0.84
N SER A 102 49.33 12.31 -0.06
CA SER A 102 48.68 13.55 -0.49
C SER A 102 49.33 14.15 -1.75
N PRO A 103 48.53 14.54 -2.76
CA PRO A 103 49.05 15.21 -3.95
C PRO A 103 49.34 16.70 -3.73
N THR A 104 48.66 17.35 -2.77
CA THR A 104 48.71 18.82 -2.58
C THR A 104 49.38 19.24 -1.26
N VAL A 105 49.27 18.45 -0.20
CA VAL A 105 49.87 18.77 1.10
C VAL A 105 51.22 18.06 1.21
N LYS A 106 52.30 18.85 1.32
CA LYS A 106 53.67 18.35 1.32
C LYS A 106 54.41 18.78 2.58
N PHE A 107 55.08 17.82 3.23
CA PHE A 107 56.02 18.04 4.31
C PHE A 107 57.41 17.64 3.86
N GLU A 108 58.40 18.52 4.11
CA GLU A 108 59.78 18.33 3.64
C GLU A 108 59.86 18.04 2.13
N GLY A 109 58.98 18.68 1.35
CA GLY A 109 58.90 18.54 -0.10
C GLY A 109 58.22 17.26 -0.61
N LYS A 110 57.80 16.36 0.28
CA LYS A 110 57.13 15.08 -0.06
C LYS A 110 55.68 15.08 0.40
N GLY A 111 54.80 14.42 -0.34
CA GLY A 111 53.38 14.31 0.03
C GLY A 111 53.19 13.63 1.39
N VAL A 112 52.31 14.14 2.24
CA VAL A 112 52.01 13.56 3.55
C VAL A 112 51.14 12.30 3.40
N CYS A 113 51.42 11.24 4.16
CA CYS A 113 50.61 10.02 4.19
C CYS A 113 49.44 10.18 5.16
N ARG A 114 48.25 9.73 4.77
CA ARG A 114 46.98 9.97 5.45
C ARG A 114 46.23 8.66 5.69
N LEU A 115 45.14 8.75 6.46
CA LEU A 115 44.08 7.74 6.46
C LEU A 115 43.80 7.27 5.03
N SER A 116 43.63 5.96 4.86
CA SER A 116 43.36 5.25 3.60
C SER A 116 44.45 5.30 2.52
N ASP A 117 45.62 5.91 2.78
CA ASP A 117 46.74 5.80 1.85
C ASP A 117 47.30 4.36 1.83
N GLN A 118 47.42 3.80 0.62
CA GLN A 118 47.71 2.38 0.36
C GLN A 118 49.13 1.99 0.75
N MET A 119 49.34 0.73 1.14
CA MET A 119 50.65 0.22 1.53
C MET A 119 50.96 -1.16 0.93
N THR A 120 52.23 -1.39 0.61
CA THR A 120 52.78 -2.75 0.47
C THR A 120 53.11 -3.31 1.86
N MET A 121 53.12 -4.62 2.02
CA MET A 121 53.47 -5.28 3.29
C MET A 121 54.38 -6.48 3.06
N ASN A 122 55.18 -6.83 4.08
CA ASN A 122 56.22 -7.87 4.00
C ASN A 122 57.09 -7.74 2.73
N LYS A 123 57.69 -6.56 2.50
CA LYS A 123 58.45 -6.25 1.27
C LYS A 123 57.69 -6.57 -0.02
N ALA A 124 56.43 -6.15 -0.06
CA ALA A 124 55.52 -6.34 -1.20
C ALA A 124 55.20 -7.80 -1.53
N ASN A 125 55.25 -8.71 -0.55
CA ASN A 125 54.63 -10.03 -0.69
C ASN A 125 53.09 -9.93 -0.74
N THR A 126 52.54 -8.96 -0.02
CA THR A 126 51.12 -8.61 -0.03
C THR A 126 50.90 -7.10 -0.01
N MET A 127 49.64 -6.67 -0.09
CA MET A 127 49.23 -5.27 -0.09
C MET A 127 48.03 -5.01 0.81
N CYS A 128 48.02 -3.80 1.38
CA CYS A 128 46.89 -3.18 2.05
C CYS A 128 46.29 -2.13 1.09
N LEU A 129 45.31 -2.56 0.29
CA LEU A 129 44.62 -1.70 -0.68
C LEU A 129 43.57 -0.81 -0.02
N GLY A 130 43.08 -1.18 1.17
CA GLY A 130 42.28 -0.32 2.04
C GLY A 130 43.08 0.80 2.70
N GLY A 131 44.41 0.73 2.62
CA GLY A 131 45.34 1.72 3.18
C GLY A 131 45.40 1.77 4.70
N ALA A 132 46.33 2.59 5.20
CA ALA A 132 46.53 2.77 6.64
C ALA A 132 45.27 3.35 7.28
N GLN A 133 44.68 2.62 8.22
CA GLN A 133 43.53 3.07 9.01
C GLN A 133 44.03 3.93 10.16
N ASN A 134 43.40 5.07 10.41
CA ASN A 134 43.81 6.06 11.40
C ASN A 134 42.56 6.77 11.97
N PRO A 135 42.52 7.18 13.26
CA PRO A 135 41.38 7.94 13.79
C PRO A 135 41.12 9.21 12.98
N SER A 136 39.84 9.58 12.79
CA SER A 136 39.43 10.82 12.11
C SER A 136 39.77 12.07 12.93
N VAL A 137 40.00 13.19 12.25
CA VAL A 137 40.17 14.50 12.90
C VAL A 137 38.81 15.00 13.37
N SER A 138 38.72 15.48 14.62
CA SER A 138 37.56 16.16 15.16
C SER A 138 37.94 17.57 15.61
N VAL A 139 37.19 18.59 15.18
CA VAL A 139 37.32 19.99 15.65
C VAL A 139 36.11 20.28 16.54
N THR A 140 36.30 20.99 17.65
CA THR A 140 35.21 21.40 18.55
C THR A 140 34.49 22.64 18.01
N GLU A 141 33.18 22.79 18.27
CA GLU A 141 32.36 23.94 17.81
C GLU A 141 33.00 25.32 18.08
N ASP A 142 33.67 25.48 19.23
CA ASP A 142 34.29 26.76 19.63
C ASP A 142 35.50 27.17 18.75
N GLN A 143 36.07 26.23 18.00
CA GLN A 143 37.26 26.46 17.16
C GLN A 143 36.92 26.75 15.69
N GLU A 144 35.68 26.50 15.26
CA GLU A 144 35.25 26.56 13.84
C GLU A 144 34.82 27.96 13.39
N GLY A 145 34.41 28.84 14.31
CA GLY A 145 34.02 30.23 14.02
C GLY A 145 32.55 30.40 13.60
N THR A 146 32.23 31.52 12.95
CA THR A 146 30.86 31.85 12.50
C THR A 146 30.79 32.04 10.98
N TYR A 147 29.66 31.69 10.38
CA TYR A 147 29.39 31.80 8.95
C TYR A 147 28.54 33.02 8.61
N THR A 148 28.59 33.42 7.33
CA THR A 148 27.73 34.44 6.72
C THR A 148 26.90 33.80 5.62
N VAL A 149 25.59 34.03 5.61
CA VAL A 149 24.66 33.48 4.62
C VAL A 149 24.02 34.63 3.85
N ASP A 150 24.14 34.59 2.53
CA ASP A 150 23.42 35.47 1.62
C ASP A 150 22.07 34.83 1.26
N VAL A 151 20.97 35.47 1.64
CA VAL A 151 19.60 35.00 1.36
C VAL A 151 18.99 35.82 0.23
N ARG A 152 18.39 35.15 -0.75
CA ARG A 152 17.63 35.76 -1.84
C ARG A 152 16.21 35.22 -1.89
N ALA A 153 15.21 36.09 -1.99
CA ALA A 153 13.81 35.70 -2.10
C ALA A 153 13.20 36.11 -3.45
N ARG A 154 12.39 35.22 -4.04
CA ARG A 154 11.67 35.48 -5.29
C ARG A 154 10.26 34.89 -5.31
N TYR A 155 9.37 35.50 -6.07
CA TYR A 155 8.09 34.92 -6.46
C TYR A 155 8.30 33.79 -7.49
N PRO A 156 7.32 32.87 -7.66
CA PRO A 156 7.42 31.79 -8.65
C PRO A 156 7.59 32.26 -10.10
N ASP A 157 7.15 33.47 -10.43
CA ASP A 157 7.33 34.09 -11.75
C ASP A 157 8.73 34.69 -11.98
N GLY A 158 9.61 34.61 -10.97
CA GLY A 158 10.98 35.14 -11.01
C GLY A 158 11.13 36.58 -10.52
N THR A 159 10.03 37.27 -10.22
CA THR A 159 10.07 38.62 -9.63
C THR A 159 10.69 38.57 -8.24
N LEU A 160 11.49 39.56 -7.88
CA LEU A 160 12.16 39.60 -6.57
C LEU A 160 11.17 39.95 -5.45
N PHE A 161 11.33 39.33 -4.29
CA PHE A 161 10.57 39.64 -3.09
C PHE A 161 11.40 40.59 -2.22
N CYS A 162 10.94 41.84 -2.13
CA CYS A 162 11.72 42.96 -1.57
C CYS A 162 11.08 43.51 -0.29
N ASP A 163 11.89 44.22 0.49
CA ASP A 163 11.47 45.02 1.66
C ASP A 163 10.63 44.21 2.65
N ALA A 164 11.16 43.06 3.07
CA ALA A 164 10.51 42.17 4.02
C ALA A 164 11.51 41.65 5.04
N ASP A 165 11.09 41.56 6.29
CA ASP A 165 11.89 40.94 7.35
C ASP A 165 11.79 39.40 7.29
N TYR A 166 12.79 38.71 7.81
CA TYR A 166 12.75 37.27 8.00
C TYR A 166 13.56 36.86 9.23
N ASP A 167 13.18 35.74 9.82
CA ASP A 167 13.85 35.19 10.99
C ASP A 167 14.62 33.92 10.58
N ILE A 168 15.88 33.82 11.00
CA ILE A 168 16.69 32.60 10.90
C ILE A 168 16.73 31.94 12.27
N THR A 169 16.34 30.66 12.35
CA THR A 169 16.43 29.84 13.56
C THR A 169 17.32 28.63 13.33
N ASP A 170 17.75 27.96 14.41
CA ASP A 170 18.34 26.62 14.30
C ASP A 170 17.26 25.57 13.95
N ALA A 171 17.67 24.34 13.61
CA ALA A 171 16.75 23.25 13.28
C ALA A 171 15.74 22.91 14.40
N SER A 172 16.04 23.26 15.66
CA SER A 172 15.19 23.02 16.83
C SER A 172 14.27 24.21 17.16
N GLY A 173 14.29 25.28 16.36
CA GLY A 173 13.50 26.49 16.58
C GLY A 173 14.07 27.45 17.63
N GLY A 174 15.35 27.30 17.99
CA GLY A 174 16.06 28.14 18.94
C GLY A 174 16.49 29.50 18.36
N LYS A 175 17.62 30.02 18.85
CA LYS A 175 18.01 31.45 18.78
C LYS A 175 17.72 32.11 17.42
N GLN A 176 16.88 33.14 17.43
CA GLN A 176 16.47 33.89 16.24
C GLN A 176 17.50 34.96 15.87
N VAL A 177 17.96 34.93 14.62
CA VAL A 177 18.69 36.04 13.98
C VAL A 177 17.78 36.66 12.94
N VAL A 178 17.48 37.95 13.07
CA VAL A 178 16.60 38.67 12.14
C VAL A 178 17.42 39.19 10.96
N GLY A 179 16.98 38.86 9.74
CA GLY A 179 17.47 39.44 8.51
C GLY A 179 16.37 40.28 7.82
N ARG A 180 16.78 41.08 6.84
CA ARG A 180 15.86 41.90 6.05
C ARG A 180 16.25 41.89 4.58
N PHE A 181 15.29 41.67 3.70
CA PHE A 181 15.46 41.79 2.26
C PHE A 181 15.52 43.27 1.85
N ASP A 182 16.53 43.62 1.06
CA ASP A 182 16.66 44.95 0.47
C ASP A 182 15.72 45.13 -0.74
N SER A 183 15.84 46.28 -1.40
CA SER A 183 15.08 46.62 -2.61
C SER A 183 15.43 45.74 -3.83
N ASN A 184 16.46 44.91 -3.74
CA ASN A 184 16.85 43.92 -4.75
C ASN A 184 16.52 42.48 -4.32
N GLY A 185 15.74 42.30 -3.24
CA GLY A 185 15.35 41.00 -2.70
C GLY A 185 16.53 40.18 -2.18
N LYS A 186 17.61 40.84 -1.75
CA LYS A 186 18.83 40.24 -1.22
C LYS A 186 19.03 40.63 0.24
N SER A 187 19.68 39.75 0.98
CA SER A 187 20.04 39.98 2.36
C SER A 187 21.33 39.21 2.68
N SER A 188 22.12 39.71 3.63
CA SER A 188 23.33 39.03 4.09
C SER A 188 23.36 39.05 5.61
N VAL A 189 23.41 37.89 6.24
CA VAL A 189 23.37 37.72 7.70
C VAL A 189 24.64 37.01 8.14
N ALA A 190 25.43 37.70 8.96
CA ALA A 190 26.70 37.20 9.52
C ALA A 190 26.53 36.75 10.98
N GLY A 191 27.45 35.91 11.46
CA GLY A 191 27.50 35.50 12.87
C GLY A 191 26.71 34.22 13.19
N LEU A 192 26.38 33.42 12.16
CA LEU A 192 25.67 32.14 12.32
C LEU A 192 26.63 31.04 12.77
N LYS A 193 26.22 30.20 13.71
CA LYS A 193 26.97 29.01 14.12
C LYS A 193 26.94 27.94 13.00
N PRO A 194 27.94 27.04 12.92
CA PRO A 194 27.88 25.88 12.04
C PRO A 194 26.62 25.04 12.29
N GLY A 195 26.11 24.41 11.23
CA GLY A 195 24.97 23.50 11.29
C GLY A 195 23.73 23.96 10.54
N GLN A 196 22.61 23.40 10.97
CA GLN A 196 21.33 23.46 10.27
C GLN A 196 20.50 24.68 10.71
N ILE A 197 20.05 25.47 9.72
CA ILE A 197 19.23 26.66 9.91
C ILE A 197 17.88 26.55 9.19
N LYS A 198 16.87 27.23 9.71
CA LYS A 198 15.56 27.43 9.07
C LYS A 198 15.32 28.92 8.83
N ILE A 199 14.58 29.26 7.79
CA ILE A 199 14.28 30.65 7.40
C ILE A 199 12.77 30.83 7.36
N ALA A 200 12.25 31.81 8.10
CA ALA A 200 10.84 32.18 8.12
C ALA A 200 10.68 33.64 7.67
N ALA A 201 10.19 33.88 6.45
CA ALA A 201 9.95 35.23 5.94
C ALA A 201 8.62 35.81 6.43
N LYS A 202 8.58 37.12 6.63
CA LYS A 202 7.38 37.92 6.92
C LYS A 202 6.87 38.58 5.65
N GLU A 203 5.66 39.14 5.69
CA GLU A 203 5.11 39.88 4.55
C GLU A 203 5.95 41.13 4.24
N SER A 204 5.90 41.56 2.98
CA SER A 204 6.57 42.79 2.54
C SER A 204 5.95 44.03 3.20
N ASP A 205 6.73 45.08 3.35
CA ASP A 205 6.24 46.41 3.75
C ASP A 205 5.59 47.16 2.58
N ASN A 206 5.82 46.69 1.34
CA ASN A 206 5.27 47.30 0.14
C ASN A 206 3.75 47.12 0.05
N GLU A 207 3.05 48.14 -0.44
CA GLU A 207 1.62 48.07 -0.72
C GLU A 207 1.32 46.95 -1.71
N PHE A 208 0.21 46.24 -1.48
CA PHE A 208 -0.20 45.18 -2.38
C PHE A 208 -0.79 45.76 -3.66
N ILE A 209 -0.21 45.38 -4.79
CA ILE A 209 -0.64 45.78 -6.12
C ILE A 209 -1.17 44.52 -6.83
N PRO A 210 -2.49 44.42 -7.06
CA PRO A 210 -3.07 43.38 -7.89
C PRO A 210 -2.49 43.41 -9.31
N THR A 211 -2.25 42.24 -9.88
CA THR A 211 -1.85 42.09 -11.27
C THR A 211 -3.06 42.38 -12.15
N SER A 212 -2.92 43.24 -13.15
CA SER A 212 -4.03 43.51 -14.06
C SER A 212 -4.22 42.33 -15.00
N VAL A 213 -5.40 41.70 -14.92
CA VAL A 213 -5.78 40.51 -15.71
C VAL A 213 -6.84 40.87 -16.76
N ARG A 214 -7.61 41.93 -16.55
CA ARG A 214 -8.68 42.32 -17.46
C ARG A 214 -8.12 42.85 -18.78
N ILE A 215 -8.76 42.48 -19.87
CA ILE A 215 -8.40 42.91 -21.23
C ILE A 215 -9.52 43.75 -21.84
N SER A 216 -9.21 44.50 -22.89
CA SER A 216 -10.21 45.29 -23.61
C SER A 216 -11.27 44.38 -24.23
N ASN A 217 -12.55 44.71 -24.04
CA ASN A 217 -13.67 43.94 -24.58
C ASN A 217 -13.90 44.29 -26.07
N PRO A 218 -13.71 43.35 -27.01
CA PRO A 218 -13.91 43.63 -28.44
C PRO A 218 -15.39 43.82 -28.81
N TYR A 219 -16.33 43.45 -27.94
CA TYR A 219 -17.77 43.56 -28.16
C TYR A 219 -18.40 44.79 -27.50
N TYR A 220 -17.60 45.65 -26.85
CA TYR A 220 -18.12 46.85 -26.19
C TYR A 220 -18.78 47.81 -27.19
N LEU A 221 -20.02 48.22 -26.91
CA LEU A 221 -20.77 49.16 -27.73
C LEU A 221 -21.35 50.26 -26.83
N ALA A 222 -20.78 51.46 -26.92
CA ALA A 222 -21.17 52.59 -26.07
C ALA A 222 -22.66 52.97 -26.23
N ASN A 223 -23.15 52.95 -27.47
CA ASN A 223 -24.54 53.19 -27.83
C ASN A 223 -24.97 52.12 -28.84
N LEU A 224 -26.05 51.40 -28.56
CA LEU A 224 -26.63 50.40 -29.45
C LEU A 224 -28.13 50.66 -29.57
N LEU A 225 -28.57 51.08 -30.77
CA LEU A 225 -29.97 51.39 -31.05
C LEU A 225 -30.84 50.14 -30.95
N ASP A 226 -32.14 50.32 -30.64
CA ASP A 226 -33.08 49.20 -30.46
C ASP A 226 -33.14 48.28 -31.69
N ASP A 227 -33.23 48.84 -32.89
CA ASP A 227 -33.31 48.06 -34.13
C ASP A 227 -32.07 47.17 -34.33
N GLU A 228 -30.88 47.74 -34.15
CA GLU A 228 -29.60 47.01 -34.25
C GLU A 228 -29.43 45.99 -33.12
N PHE A 229 -29.94 46.29 -31.92
CA PHE A 229 -29.92 45.39 -30.78
C PHE A 229 -30.77 44.14 -31.06
N PHE A 230 -32.03 44.32 -31.47
CA PHE A 230 -32.94 43.20 -31.70
C PHE A 230 -32.54 42.37 -32.92
N GLU A 231 -31.94 42.96 -33.95
CA GLU A 231 -31.34 42.20 -35.05
C GLU A 231 -30.22 41.28 -34.56
N LYS A 232 -29.35 41.78 -33.68
CA LYS A 232 -28.26 40.99 -33.08
C LYS A 232 -28.76 39.94 -32.10
N ALA A 233 -29.70 40.30 -31.23
CA ALA A 233 -30.24 39.41 -30.19
C ALA A 233 -31.08 38.26 -30.77
N SER A 234 -31.76 38.50 -31.90
CA SER A 234 -32.55 37.47 -32.58
C SER A 234 -31.71 36.51 -33.43
N GLU A 235 -30.44 36.82 -33.70
CA GLU A 235 -29.56 36.01 -34.56
C GLU A 235 -30.18 35.63 -35.92
N GLY A 236 -31.02 36.52 -36.48
CA GLY A 236 -31.74 36.29 -37.73
C GLY A 236 -33.02 35.46 -37.60
N GLN A 237 -33.44 35.12 -36.37
CA GLN A 237 -34.76 34.54 -36.12
C GLN A 237 -35.87 35.57 -36.39
N GLN A 238 -37.03 35.06 -36.78
CA GLN A 238 -38.16 35.92 -37.07
C GLN A 238 -38.77 36.47 -35.78
N THR A 239 -38.79 37.80 -35.63
CA THR A 239 -39.38 38.46 -34.46
C THR A 239 -40.90 38.50 -34.53
N PHE A 240 -41.59 38.52 -33.39
CA PHE A 240 -43.05 38.45 -33.34
C PHE A 240 -43.77 39.65 -34.00
N TRP A 241 -43.09 40.78 -34.18
CA TRP A 241 -43.67 41.99 -34.78
C TRP A 241 -43.41 42.11 -36.29
N GLN A 242 -42.57 41.24 -36.87
CA GLN A 242 -42.31 41.21 -38.31
C GLN A 242 -43.32 40.33 -39.07
N PRO A 243 -43.74 40.72 -40.29
CA PRO A 243 -44.74 39.98 -41.06
C PRO A 243 -44.25 38.59 -41.52
N ASN A 244 -45.06 37.55 -41.26
CA ASN A 244 -44.80 36.16 -41.68
C ASN A 244 -44.67 36.03 -43.20
N ARG A 245 -43.53 35.49 -43.68
CA ARG A 245 -43.33 35.15 -45.10
C ARG A 245 -43.83 33.72 -45.46
N ILE A 246 -44.09 32.85 -44.48
CA ILE A 246 -44.61 31.47 -44.65
C ILE A 246 -45.61 31.17 -43.49
N ALA A 247 -46.69 30.42 -43.77
CA ALA A 247 -47.72 30.05 -42.79
C ALA A 247 -47.20 29.09 -41.69
N PRO A 248 -47.81 29.14 -40.49
CA PRO A 248 -47.18 29.65 -39.28
C PRO A 248 -46.11 28.69 -38.72
N PRO A 249 -45.08 29.21 -38.03
CA PRO A 249 -44.46 28.47 -36.95
C PRO A 249 -44.60 29.22 -35.62
N ILE A 250 -44.84 28.44 -34.56
CA ILE A 250 -44.20 28.53 -33.23
C ILE A 250 -43.70 29.94 -32.86
N GLU A 251 -44.36 30.57 -31.88
CA GLU A 251 -43.94 31.75 -31.11
C GLU A 251 -42.66 32.45 -31.60
N GLY A 252 -42.82 33.51 -32.40
CA GLY A 252 -41.69 34.29 -32.94
C GLY A 252 -40.77 34.86 -31.85
N TRP A 253 -39.50 35.08 -32.19
CA TRP A 253 -38.47 35.54 -31.25
C TRP A 253 -38.90 36.83 -30.54
N GLY A 254 -38.64 36.86 -29.24
CA GLY A 254 -39.00 37.97 -28.37
C GLY A 254 -40.35 37.79 -27.67
N SER A 255 -41.11 36.71 -27.89
CA SER A 255 -42.33 36.41 -27.13
C SER A 255 -42.01 35.81 -25.75
N ILE A 256 -41.63 36.67 -24.81
CA ILE A 256 -41.18 36.27 -23.46
C ILE A 256 -42.33 35.62 -22.68
N GLY A 257 -42.05 34.54 -21.94
CA GLY A 257 -42.95 33.85 -21.04
C GLY A 257 -43.10 34.52 -19.66
N ARG A 258 -43.80 33.86 -18.73
CA ARG A 258 -44.09 34.42 -17.39
C ARG A 258 -42.92 34.33 -16.39
N SER A 259 -41.96 33.44 -16.62
CA SER A 259 -40.80 33.26 -15.73
C SER A 259 -39.53 33.68 -16.48
N LEU A 260 -38.71 34.52 -15.87
CA LEU A 260 -37.54 35.13 -16.52
C LEU A 260 -36.35 34.18 -16.60
N THR A 261 -36.16 33.33 -15.59
CA THR A 261 -35.05 32.35 -15.50
C THR A 261 -35.17 31.20 -16.49
N VAL A 262 -36.39 30.84 -16.90
CA VAL A 262 -36.66 29.78 -17.88
C VAL A 262 -36.79 30.36 -19.30
N ASP A 263 -36.98 31.67 -19.43
CA ASP A 263 -37.22 32.30 -20.72
C ASP A 263 -35.93 32.53 -21.52
N ARG A 264 -35.87 31.86 -22.67
CA ARG A 264 -34.73 31.96 -23.59
C ARG A 264 -34.55 33.37 -24.15
N TYR A 265 -35.64 34.04 -24.56
CA TYR A 265 -35.55 35.32 -25.26
C TYR A 265 -35.13 36.45 -24.31
N PHE A 266 -35.59 36.41 -23.06
CA PHE A 266 -35.11 37.30 -22.02
C PHE A 266 -33.62 37.06 -21.73
N ALA A 267 -33.19 35.79 -21.67
CA ALA A 267 -31.78 35.46 -21.51
C ALA A 267 -30.92 36.00 -22.67
N ASP A 268 -31.38 35.88 -23.92
CA ASP A 268 -30.68 36.43 -25.11
C ASP A 268 -30.49 37.95 -24.98
N ILE A 269 -31.52 38.68 -24.54
CA ILE A 269 -31.47 40.13 -24.31
C ILE A 269 -30.44 40.48 -23.23
N VAL A 270 -30.51 39.81 -22.07
CA VAL A 270 -29.61 40.12 -20.94
C VAL A 270 -28.17 39.76 -21.28
N LYS A 271 -27.92 38.61 -21.93
CA LYS A 271 -26.58 38.18 -22.37
C LYS A 271 -25.96 39.19 -23.35
N LEU A 272 -26.71 39.65 -24.35
CA LEU A 272 -26.20 40.63 -25.30
C LEU A 272 -25.93 41.99 -24.64
N GLU A 273 -26.83 42.45 -23.76
CA GLU A 273 -26.65 43.72 -23.07
C GLU A 273 -25.44 43.66 -22.12
N VAL A 274 -25.28 42.60 -21.34
CA VAL A 274 -24.09 42.37 -20.49
C VAL A 274 -22.81 42.37 -21.33
N LYS A 275 -22.78 41.60 -22.43
CA LYS A 275 -21.61 41.45 -23.30
C LYS A 275 -21.16 42.77 -23.95
N THR A 276 -22.10 43.67 -24.23
CA THR A 276 -21.84 44.95 -24.90
C THR A 276 -21.65 46.13 -23.94
N HIS A 277 -22.05 45.98 -22.67
CA HIS A 277 -22.03 47.03 -21.66
C HIS A 277 -20.62 47.36 -21.13
N PHE A 278 -19.81 46.35 -20.82
CA PHE A 278 -18.53 46.54 -20.14
C PHE A 278 -17.38 46.80 -21.11
N LYS A 279 -16.54 47.81 -20.82
CA LYS A 279 -15.35 48.16 -21.62
C LYS A 279 -14.24 47.12 -21.55
N MET A 280 -14.18 46.42 -20.41
CA MET A 280 -13.17 45.41 -20.10
C MET A 280 -13.86 44.07 -19.92
N LEU A 281 -13.13 42.98 -20.17
CA LEU A 281 -13.56 41.62 -19.87
C LEU A 281 -12.48 40.90 -19.08
N HIS A 282 -12.89 39.93 -18.28
CA HIS A 282 -11.98 39.06 -17.55
C HIS A 282 -11.88 37.70 -18.26
N PRO A 283 -10.67 37.22 -18.65
CA PRO A 283 -10.51 35.97 -19.40
C PRO A 283 -11.12 34.73 -18.73
N ALA A 284 -11.05 34.66 -17.39
CA ALA A 284 -11.56 33.53 -16.61
C ALA A 284 -13.05 33.62 -16.19
N PHE A 285 -13.73 34.76 -16.39
CA PHE A 285 -15.12 34.94 -15.97
C PHE A 285 -16.01 35.28 -17.16
N SER A 286 -16.97 34.40 -17.45
CA SER A 286 -17.88 34.56 -18.59
C SER A 286 -18.97 35.60 -18.32
N PHE A 287 -19.23 36.45 -19.30
CA PHE A 287 -20.39 37.34 -19.33
C PHE A 287 -21.71 36.58 -19.26
N ASP A 288 -21.77 35.35 -19.79
CA ASP A 288 -22.99 34.55 -19.80
C ASP A 288 -23.38 34.11 -18.38
N ILE A 289 -22.39 33.69 -17.58
CA ILE A 289 -22.60 33.29 -16.17
C ILE A 289 -23.08 34.50 -15.36
N PHE A 290 -22.51 35.68 -15.61
CA PHE A 290 -22.95 36.90 -14.96
C PHE A 290 -24.37 37.32 -15.37
N ALA A 291 -24.70 37.19 -16.66
CA ALA A 291 -26.06 37.43 -17.16
C ALA A 291 -27.08 36.49 -16.51
N GLU A 292 -26.77 35.20 -16.39
CA GLU A 292 -27.63 34.22 -15.74
C GLU A 292 -27.82 34.50 -14.24
N ALA A 293 -26.74 34.88 -13.54
CA ALA A 293 -26.82 35.33 -12.16
C ALA A 293 -27.72 36.58 -12.01
N LEU A 294 -27.61 37.53 -12.95
CA LEU A 294 -28.43 38.74 -12.96
C LEU A 294 -29.91 38.43 -13.20
N ILE A 295 -30.24 37.53 -14.13
CA ILE A 295 -31.62 37.07 -14.38
C ILE A 295 -32.22 36.45 -13.12
N ALA A 296 -31.47 35.53 -12.48
CA ALA A 296 -31.89 34.91 -11.23
C ALA A 296 -32.08 35.94 -10.10
N GLY A 297 -31.21 36.96 -10.04
CA GLY A 297 -31.32 38.09 -9.12
C GLY A 297 -32.59 38.89 -9.32
N ILE A 298 -32.92 39.24 -10.57
CA ILE A 298 -34.12 40.01 -10.93
C ILE A 298 -35.40 39.27 -10.53
N GLU A 299 -35.49 37.97 -10.81
CA GLU A 299 -36.72 37.19 -10.54
C GLU A 299 -36.88 36.82 -9.06
N THR A 300 -35.82 36.33 -8.41
CA THR A 300 -35.93 35.77 -7.05
C THR A 300 -35.74 36.81 -5.94
N MET A 301 -34.90 37.84 -6.18
CA MET A 301 -34.52 38.86 -5.20
C MET A 301 -34.04 38.30 -3.84
N SER A 302 -33.50 37.08 -3.84
CA SER A 302 -33.03 36.40 -2.63
C SER A 302 -31.58 36.78 -2.31
N GLU A 303 -31.15 36.59 -1.06
CA GLU A 303 -29.75 36.85 -0.67
C GLU A 303 -28.76 36.00 -1.48
N GLU A 304 -29.09 34.72 -1.72
CA GLU A 304 -28.25 33.80 -2.52
C GLU A 304 -28.12 34.25 -3.98
N SER A 305 -29.17 34.81 -4.55
CA SER A 305 -29.11 35.32 -5.93
C SER A 305 -28.22 36.56 -6.04
N ILE A 306 -28.27 37.46 -5.06
CA ILE A 306 -27.40 38.65 -4.98
C ILE A 306 -25.94 38.23 -4.81
N ASP A 307 -25.69 37.20 -4.02
CA ASP A 307 -24.36 36.62 -3.80
C ASP A 307 -23.73 36.10 -5.11
N LYS A 308 -24.55 35.47 -5.98
CA LYS A 308 -24.14 35.06 -7.33
C LYS A 308 -23.85 36.25 -8.23
N VAL A 309 -24.68 37.30 -8.16
CA VAL A 309 -24.46 38.55 -8.92
C VAL A 309 -23.15 39.23 -8.50
N VAL A 310 -22.88 39.31 -7.20
CA VAL A 310 -21.64 39.92 -6.67
C VAL A 310 -20.42 39.09 -7.08
N SER A 311 -20.45 37.78 -6.86
CA SER A 311 -19.30 36.90 -7.18
C SER A 311 -18.99 36.81 -8.67
N ALA A 312 -20.00 36.87 -9.55
CA ALA A 312 -19.79 36.88 -11.00
C ALA A 312 -19.50 38.29 -11.57
N GLY A 313 -20.03 39.34 -10.95
CA GLY A 313 -19.91 40.73 -11.42
C GLY A 313 -18.62 41.42 -11.02
N LEU A 314 -18.11 41.18 -9.80
CA LEU A 314 -16.89 41.83 -9.30
C LEU A 314 -15.68 41.68 -10.24
N PRO A 315 -15.32 40.48 -10.74
CA PRO A 315 -14.16 40.28 -11.62
C PRO A 315 -14.26 41.04 -12.95
N ILE A 316 -15.48 41.38 -13.38
CA ILE A 316 -15.73 42.14 -14.61
C ILE A 316 -15.55 43.63 -14.34
N VAL A 317 -16.01 44.12 -13.19
CA VAL A 317 -16.13 45.56 -12.90
C VAL A 317 -14.85 46.18 -12.33
N ILE A 318 -14.08 45.45 -11.52
CA ILE A 318 -12.86 45.93 -10.86
C ILE A 318 -11.69 44.95 -11.07
N GLU A 319 -10.44 45.41 -10.96
CA GLU A 319 -9.25 44.59 -11.25
C GLU A 319 -9.03 43.49 -10.20
N GLU A 320 -9.23 43.82 -8.93
CA GLU A 320 -9.15 42.93 -7.77
C GLU A 320 -10.38 42.04 -7.59
N GLY A 321 -11.34 42.12 -8.52
CA GLY A 321 -12.64 41.46 -8.41
C GLY A 321 -12.56 39.94 -8.37
N GLU A 322 -11.56 39.33 -9.02
CA GLU A 322 -11.29 37.89 -8.91
C GLU A 322 -10.95 37.49 -7.46
N ILE A 323 -10.11 38.27 -6.78
CA ILE A 323 -9.71 38.01 -5.38
C ILE A 323 -10.94 38.11 -4.48
N LEU A 324 -11.76 39.15 -4.64
CA LEU A 324 -12.97 39.34 -3.85
C LEU A 324 -14.02 38.26 -4.13
N SER A 325 -14.18 37.86 -5.39
CA SER A 325 -15.09 36.78 -5.79
C SER A 325 -14.71 35.45 -5.14
N VAL A 326 -13.41 35.16 -5.04
CA VAL A 326 -12.88 33.99 -4.34
C VAL A 326 -13.08 34.08 -2.84
N LEU A 327 -12.72 35.22 -2.24
CA LEU A 327 -12.94 35.46 -0.81
C LEU A 327 -14.42 35.29 -0.43
N PHE A 328 -15.31 35.79 -1.28
CA PHE A 328 -16.75 35.67 -1.10
C PHE A 328 -17.21 34.21 -1.12
N ARG A 329 -16.68 33.41 -2.05
CA ARG A 329 -17.02 31.98 -2.22
C ARG A 329 -16.19 31.02 -1.35
N LEU A 330 -15.23 31.53 -0.59
CA LEU A 330 -14.29 30.71 0.19
C LEU A 330 -15.03 29.79 1.19
N PRO A 331 -14.86 28.47 1.15
CA PRO A 331 -15.50 27.58 2.10
C PRO A 331 -14.87 27.69 3.49
N LYS A 332 -15.59 27.25 4.54
CA LYS A 332 -15.12 27.39 5.95
C LYS A 332 -13.84 26.62 6.28
N HIS A 333 -13.51 25.59 5.51
CA HIS A 333 -12.35 24.72 5.76
C HIS A 333 -11.04 25.27 5.18
N GLU A 334 -11.13 26.25 4.28
CA GLU A 334 -9.94 26.87 3.72
C GLU A 334 -9.24 27.76 4.76
N THR A 335 -7.92 27.87 4.64
CA THR A 335 -7.08 28.52 5.66
C THR A 335 -6.65 29.92 5.23
N THR A 336 -6.33 30.76 6.21
CA THR A 336 -5.76 32.09 5.99
C THR A 336 -4.48 32.02 5.15
N ASP A 337 -3.62 31.02 5.39
CA ASP A 337 -2.39 30.82 4.60
C ASP A 337 -2.67 30.61 3.11
N ARG A 338 -3.60 29.70 2.78
CA ARG A 338 -3.95 29.39 1.38
C ARG A 338 -4.60 30.58 0.68
N MET A 339 -5.48 31.31 1.36
CA MET A 339 -6.07 32.52 0.79
C MET A 339 -5.01 33.60 0.50
N LEU A 340 -4.08 33.82 1.42
CA LEU A 340 -2.99 34.79 1.21
C LEU A 340 -2.02 34.32 0.12
N ALA A 341 -1.69 33.03 0.06
CA ALA A 341 -0.91 32.45 -1.03
C ALA A 341 -1.61 32.62 -2.39
N TYR A 342 -2.94 32.49 -2.43
CA TYR A 342 -3.73 32.76 -3.63
C TYR A 342 -3.62 34.22 -4.08
N MET A 343 -3.63 35.16 -3.12
CA MET A 343 -3.41 36.58 -3.39
C MET A 343 -1.99 36.88 -3.88
N ARG A 344 -0.94 36.26 -3.30
CA ARG A 344 0.46 36.43 -3.74
C ARG A 344 0.72 35.93 -5.17
N ALA A 345 -0.14 35.06 -5.69
CA ALA A 345 -0.12 34.66 -7.10
C ALA A 345 -0.72 35.72 -8.05
N ARG A 346 -1.55 36.61 -7.52
CA ARG A 346 -2.34 37.62 -8.27
C ARG A 346 -1.94 39.05 -7.96
N GLY A 347 -0.88 39.26 -7.21
CA GLY A 347 -0.35 40.58 -6.89
C GLY A 347 0.95 40.49 -6.13
N LYS A 348 1.60 41.65 -5.96
CA LYS A 348 2.90 41.80 -5.29
C LYS A 348 2.76 42.78 -4.13
N GLY A 349 3.53 42.60 -3.05
CA GLY A 349 3.40 43.41 -1.82
C GLY A 349 2.67 42.66 -0.71
N ASN A 350 2.02 43.39 0.20
CA ASN A 350 1.44 42.85 1.44
C ASN A 350 -0.06 42.53 1.35
N PRO A 351 -0.45 41.26 1.09
CA PRO A 351 -1.87 40.90 0.98
C PRO A 351 -2.64 41.02 2.30
N GLN A 352 -1.97 40.88 3.45
CA GLN A 352 -2.61 40.96 4.77
C GLN A 352 -3.08 42.38 5.06
N LYS A 353 -2.15 43.34 4.94
CA LYS A 353 -2.45 44.76 5.13
C LYS A 353 -3.49 45.26 4.13
N TYR A 354 -3.41 44.78 2.88
CA TYR A 354 -4.38 45.12 1.84
C TYR A 354 -5.82 44.76 2.19
N LEU A 355 -6.06 43.57 2.74
CA LEU A 355 -7.40 43.15 3.15
C LEU A 355 -7.90 43.87 4.41
N GLN A 356 -7.00 44.26 5.32
CA GLN A 356 -7.33 45.02 6.52
C GLN A 356 -7.76 46.46 6.20
N ASP A 357 -7.03 47.10 5.30
CA ASP A 357 -7.24 48.50 4.91
C ASP A 357 -8.13 48.64 3.64
N TYR A 358 -8.82 47.57 3.24
CA TYR A 358 -9.54 47.52 1.96
C TYR A 358 -10.74 48.49 1.90
N GLY A 359 -10.87 49.23 0.79
CA GLY A 359 -11.95 50.17 0.53
C GLY A 359 -13.27 49.53 0.08
N TRP A 360 -13.95 48.79 0.97
CA TRP A 360 -15.19 48.06 0.67
C TRP A 360 -16.30 48.94 0.06
N ASP A 361 -16.50 50.15 0.61
CA ASP A 361 -17.55 51.08 0.17
C ASP A 361 -17.34 51.60 -1.26
N GLU A 362 -16.08 51.78 -1.68
CA GLU A 362 -15.76 52.26 -3.02
C GLU A 362 -16.06 51.18 -4.06
N SER A 363 -15.61 49.95 -3.82
CA SER A 363 -15.91 48.80 -4.68
C SER A 363 -17.41 48.54 -4.82
N GLN A 364 -18.15 48.67 -3.71
CA GLN A 364 -19.61 48.53 -3.73
C GLN A 364 -20.27 49.60 -4.62
N LYS A 365 -19.85 50.87 -4.50
CA LYS A 365 -20.39 51.97 -5.31
C LYS A 365 -20.13 51.78 -6.80
N VAL A 366 -18.93 51.33 -7.16
CA VAL A 366 -18.57 51.06 -8.57
C VAL A 366 -19.46 49.94 -9.13
N LEU A 367 -19.59 48.81 -8.41
CA LEU A 367 -20.46 47.71 -8.84
C LEU A 367 -21.93 48.12 -8.95
N ALA A 368 -22.44 48.88 -7.96
CA ALA A 368 -23.82 49.37 -7.96
C ALA A 368 -24.11 50.27 -9.17
N SER A 369 -23.21 51.23 -9.47
CA SER A 369 -23.36 52.16 -10.59
C SER A 369 -23.42 51.45 -11.95
N GLU A 370 -22.56 50.45 -12.18
CA GLU A 370 -22.56 49.66 -13.40
C GLU A 370 -23.84 48.82 -13.52
N LEU A 371 -24.26 48.16 -12.44
CA LEU A 371 -25.49 47.37 -12.41
C LEU A 371 -26.75 48.22 -12.63
N GLU A 372 -26.85 49.40 -12.02
CA GLU A 372 -27.97 50.31 -12.23
C GLU A 372 -28.06 50.76 -13.71
N THR A 373 -26.92 51.08 -14.31
CA THR A 373 -26.85 51.47 -15.73
C THR A 373 -27.27 50.31 -16.63
N LEU A 374 -26.80 49.10 -16.34
CA LEU A 374 -27.15 47.88 -17.08
C LEU A 374 -28.64 47.55 -16.96
N LEU A 375 -29.20 47.55 -15.74
CA LEU A 375 -30.62 47.31 -15.48
C LEU A 375 -31.50 48.35 -16.19
N SER A 376 -31.07 49.61 -16.24
CA SER A 376 -31.77 50.66 -16.98
C SER A 376 -31.84 50.36 -18.48
N LYS A 377 -30.76 49.84 -19.08
CA LYS A 377 -30.75 49.45 -20.50
C LYS A 377 -31.65 48.24 -20.75
N ILE A 378 -31.54 47.18 -19.92
CA ILE A 378 -32.40 45.98 -20.03
C ILE A 378 -33.87 46.37 -19.95
N LYS A 379 -34.24 47.20 -18.96
CA LYS A 379 -35.60 47.72 -18.80
C LYS A 379 -36.11 48.39 -20.09
N LYS A 380 -35.32 49.27 -20.69
CA LYS A 380 -35.69 49.97 -21.93
C LYS A 380 -35.95 48.98 -23.08
N ARG A 381 -35.15 47.90 -23.20
CA ARG A 381 -35.39 46.86 -24.23
C ARG A 381 -36.75 46.18 -24.03
N ILE A 382 -37.12 45.88 -22.80
CA ILE A 382 -38.43 45.27 -22.50
C ILE A 382 -39.58 46.26 -22.75
N GLU A 383 -39.40 47.55 -22.43
CA GLU A 383 -40.37 48.61 -22.76
C GLU A 383 -40.57 48.74 -24.28
N SER A 384 -39.51 48.64 -25.08
CA SER A 384 -39.60 48.65 -26.54
C SER A 384 -40.34 47.43 -27.09
N LEU A 385 -40.14 46.23 -26.51
CA LEU A 385 -40.94 45.04 -26.86
C LEU A 385 -42.42 45.20 -26.47
N SER A 386 -42.70 45.83 -25.31
CA SER A 386 -44.06 46.16 -24.90
C SER A 386 -44.74 47.12 -25.89
N ALA A 387 -44.02 48.13 -26.39
CA ALA A 387 -44.51 49.06 -27.40
C ALA A 387 -44.86 48.36 -28.73
N GLU A 388 -44.00 47.44 -29.20
CA GLU A 388 -44.25 46.66 -30.41
C GLU A 388 -45.41 45.66 -30.24
N ALA A 389 -45.56 45.03 -29.08
CA ALA A 389 -46.72 44.18 -28.78
C ALA A 389 -48.04 44.97 -28.75
N ASN A 390 -48.03 46.16 -28.16
CA ASN A 390 -49.17 47.08 -28.17
C ASN A 390 -49.53 47.50 -29.60
N ARG A 391 -48.54 47.81 -30.45
CA ARG A 391 -48.75 48.15 -31.86
C ARG A 391 -49.43 47.02 -32.64
N LYS A 392 -49.20 45.76 -32.28
CA LYS A 392 -49.79 44.56 -32.90
C LYS A 392 -51.08 44.09 -32.22
N ASN A 393 -51.54 44.77 -31.16
CA ASN A 393 -52.67 44.38 -30.32
C ASN A 393 -52.52 43.01 -29.61
N TYR A 394 -51.29 42.62 -29.25
CA TYR A 394 -51.03 41.41 -28.46
C TYR A 394 -51.14 41.69 -26.96
N VAL A 395 -52.38 41.86 -26.47
CA VAL A 395 -52.70 42.28 -25.10
C VAL A 395 -52.06 41.38 -24.04
N PHE A 396 -52.09 40.05 -24.25
CA PHE A 396 -51.46 39.10 -23.32
C PHE A 396 -49.95 39.34 -23.16
N LEU A 397 -49.25 39.70 -24.23
CA LEU A 397 -47.80 39.95 -24.17
C LEU A 397 -47.52 41.34 -23.58
N SER A 398 -48.27 42.37 -23.96
CA SER A 398 -48.03 43.73 -23.49
C SER A 398 -48.39 43.94 -22.01
N SER A 399 -49.66 43.77 -21.63
CA SER A 399 -50.11 44.10 -20.27
C SER A 399 -49.81 43.02 -19.25
N ASP A 400 -49.95 41.74 -19.62
CA ASP A 400 -49.90 40.67 -18.62
C ASP A 400 -48.46 40.19 -18.38
N VAL A 401 -47.58 40.31 -19.37
CA VAL A 401 -46.20 39.81 -19.32
C VAL A 401 -45.17 40.94 -19.25
N TYR A 402 -45.01 41.77 -20.28
CA TYR A 402 -43.93 42.78 -20.30
C TYR A 402 -44.07 43.83 -19.20
N ASP A 403 -45.27 44.36 -18.95
CA ASP A 403 -45.47 45.35 -17.89
C ASP A 403 -45.16 44.76 -16.50
N THR A 404 -45.48 43.48 -16.28
CA THR A 404 -45.12 42.74 -15.06
C THR A 404 -43.60 42.59 -14.92
N HIS A 405 -42.90 42.26 -16.02
CA HIS A 405 -41.43 42.14 -16.03
C HIS A 405 -40.73 43.48 -15.80
N VAL A 406 -41.21 44.56 -16.42
CA VAL A 406 -40.73 45.93 -16.17
C VAL A 406 -40.92 46.32 -14.70
N SER A 407 -42.06 45.99 -14.09
CA SER A 407 -42.30 46.21 -12.66
C SER A 407 -41.33 45.41 -11.78
N THR A 408 -41.04 44.16 -12.14
CA THR A 408 -40.10 43.29 -11.44
C THR A 408 -38.67 43.85 -11.49
N ILE A 409 -38.20 44.26 -12.67
CA ILE A 409 -36.88 44.91 -12.85
C ILE A 409 -36.79 46.21 -12.04
N ASN A 410 -37.83 47.06 -12.07
CA ASN A 410 -37.85 48.29 -11.28
C ASN A 410 -37.79 48.01 -9.77
N THR A 411 -38.43 46.94 -9.31
CA THR A 411 -38.43 46.54 -7.91
C THR A 411 -37.04 46.05 -7.49
N TYR A 412 -36.39 45.23 -8.33
CA TYR A 412 -35.02 44.79 -8.12
C TYR A 412 -34.05 45.98 -8.08
N ALA A 413 -34.12 46.89 -9.06
CA ALA A 413 -33.25 48.07 -9.12
C ALA A 413 -33.37 48.96 -7.86
N LYS A 414 -34.56 49.14 -7.30
CA LYS A 414 -34.77 49.90 -6.05
C LYS A 414 -34.14 49.24 -4.83
N LYS A 415 -34.10 47.90 -4.78
CA LYS A 415 -33.55 47.12 -3.66
C LYS A 415 -32.06 46.80 -3.81
N LEU A 416 -31.49 47.05 -4.99
CA LEU A 416 -30.13 46.64 -5.34
C LEU A 416 -29.09 47.20 -4.37
N VAL A 417 -29.09 48.52 -4.12
CA VAL A 417 -28.09 49.18 -3.29
C VAL A 417 -28.08 48.64 -1.85
N GLU A 418 -29.26 48.44 -1.26
CA GLU A 418 -29.39 47.86 0.09
C GLU A 418 -28.90 46.40 0.12
N SER A 419 -29.25 45.63 -0.91
CA SER A 419 -28.87 44.21 -1.01
C SER A 419 -27.36 44.03 -1.21
N LEU A 420 -26.75 44.88 -2.05
CA LEU A 420 -25.30 44.92 -2.23
C LEU A 420 -24.59 45.34 -0.95
N SER A 421 -25.12 46.31 -0.19
CA SER A 421 -24.55 46.71 1.09
C SER A 421 -24.48 45.54 2.07
N LYS A 422 -25.55 44.73 2.15
CA LYS A 422 -25.57 43.51 2.99
C LYS A 422 -24.56 42.46 2.51
N ALA A 423 -24.41 42.28 1.20
CA ALA A 423 -23.45 41.32 0.64
C ALA A 423 -21.99 41.74 0.90
N PHE A 424 -21.66 43.02 0.71
CA PHE A 424 -20.32 43.55 1.00
C PHE A 424 -20.00 43.51 2.49
N GLU A 425 -20.99 43.72 3.37
CA GLU A 425 -20.80 43.56 4.80
C GLU A 425 -20.46 42.10 5.18
N ARG A 426 -21.13 41.11 4.56
CA ARG A 426 -20.75 39.70 4.72
C ARG A 426 -19.32 39.43 4.25
N LEU A 427 -18.91 40.01 3.13
CA LEU A 427 -17.56 39.88 2.59
C LEU A 427 -16.51 40.47 3.55
N ARG A 428 -16.79 41.66 4.09
CA ARG A 428 -15.96 42.35 5.08
C ARG A 428 -15.78 41.51 6.35
N VAL A 429 -16.88 41.07 6.95
CA VAL A 429 -16.85 40.22 8.17
C VAL A 429 -16.07 38.92 7.92
N LYS A 430 -16.22 38.33 6.74
CA LYS A 430 -15.49 37.11 6.36
C LYS A 430 -13.98 37.36 6.23
N SER A 431 -13.60 38.49 5.64
CA SER A 431 -12.20 38.94 5.59
C SER A 431 -11.63 39.13 7.01
N GLU A 432 -12.32 39.86 7.87
CA GLU A 432 -11.89 40.12 9.26
C GLU A 432 -11.72 38.83 10.06
N LYS A 433 -12.64 37.89 9.89
CA LYS A 433 -12.55 36.57 10.54
C LYS A 433 -11.32 35.80 10.07
N LEU A 434 -11.02 35.78 8.78
CA LEU A 434 -9.82 35.12 8.25
C LEU A 434 -8.55 35.80 8.77
N MET A 435 -8.54 37.13 8.86
CA MET A 435 -7.38 37.88 9.33
C MET A 435 -7.19 37.85 10.86
N SER A 436 -8.12 37.26 11.62
CA SER A 436 -8.02 37.19 13.08
C SER A 436 -6.93 36.25 13.61
N ASP A 437 -6.53 35.24 12.82
CA ASP A 437 -5.41 34.35 13.12
C ASP A 437 -4.51 34.20 11.88
N VAL A 438 -3.34 34.84 11.94
CA VAL A 438 -2.29 34.79 10.92
C VAL A 438 -1.05 34.01 11.37
N SER A 439 -1.12 33.37 12.54
CA SER A 439 0.05 32.69 13.15
C SER A 439 0.57 31.52 12.30
N GLY A 440 -0.31 30.86 11.56
CA GLY A 440 0.01 29.74 10.66
C GLY A 440 0.35 30.14 9.22
N VAL A 441 0.54 31.43 8.91
CA VAL A 441 0.80 31.89 7.53
C VAL A 441 2.27 31.69 7.17
N ALA A 442 2.52 30.90 6.14
CA ALA A 442 3.84 30.67 5.57
C ALA A 442 4.00 31.55 4.30
N VAL A 443 4.89 32.55 4.39
CA VAL A 443 5.19 33.44 3.24
C VAL A 443 6.05 32.74 2.18
N ILE A 444 6.73 31.63 2.52
CA ILE A 444 7.56 30.84 1.59
C ILE A 444 7.08 29.40 1.46
N GLN A 445 7.25 28.79 0.27
CA GLN A 445 6.69 27.46 -0.07
C GLN A 445 7.20 26.32 0.81
N ALA A 446 8.36 26.50 1.44
CA ALA A 446 9.01 25.48 2.23
C ALA A 446 9.58 26.10 3.52
N SER A 447 8.69 26.64 4.35
CA SER A 447 9.04 27.25 5.64
C SER A 447 9.75 26.30 6.59
N ASP A 448 9.53 24.98 6.43
CA ASP A 448 10.19 23.94 7.23
C ASP A 448 11.51 23.44 6.65
N ASN A 449 11.91 23.89 5.46
CA ASN A 449 13.17 23.45 4.86
C ASN A 449 14.36 23.84 5.73
N ILE A 450 15.27 22.88 5.83
CA ILE A 450 16.52 23.04 6.56
C ILE A 450 17.62 23.37 5.55
N TYR A 451 18.34 24.45 5.82
CA TYR A 451 19.52 24.88 5.08
C TYR A 451 20.77 24.70 5.94
N SER A 452 21.93 24.70 5.30
CA SER A 452 23.23 24.66 5.99
C SER A 452 23.78 26.09 6.08
N ALA A 453 24.26 26.49 7.26
CA ALA A 453 24.89 27.79 7.46
C ALA A 453 26.19 27.94 6.63
N GLU A 454 26.82 26.82 6.28
CA GLU A 454 28.04 26.73 5.48
C GLU A 454 27.80 26.91 3.98
N ALA A 455 26.54 26.82 3.51
CA ALA A 455 26.19 26.92 2.10
C ALA A 455 26.53 28.30 1.49
N GLY A 456 26.62 29.34 2.31
CA GLY A 456 26.97 30.71 1.92
C GLY A 456 25.91 31.45 1.08
N LYS A 457 25.09 30.74 0.31
CA LYS A 457 23.98 31.31 -0.48
C LYS A 457 22.74 30.43 -0.37
N VAL A 458 21.60 31.05 -0.06
CA VAL A 458 20.30 30.40 0.04
C VAL A 458 19.28 31.16 -0.80
N GLU A 459 18.52 30.46 -1.62
CA GLU A 459 17.43 31.04 -2.40
C GLU A 459 16.09 30.46 -1.95
N ILE A 460 15.14 31.32 -1.61
CA ILE A 460 13.81 30.95 -1.14
C ILE A 460 12.73 31.46 -2.11
N VAL A 461 11.63 30.71 -2.20
CA VAL A 461 10.51 31.01 -3.10
C VAL A 461 9.26 31.34 -2.29
N VAL A 462 8.60 32.45 -2.64
CA VAL A 462 7.35 32.90 -2.00
C VAL A 462 6.23 31.89 -2.25
N ASN A 463 5.46 31.60 -1.20
CA ASN A 463 4.27 30.77 -1.24
C ASN A 463 3.17 31.48 -2.03
N ALA A 464 2.96 31.02 -3.26
CA ALA A 464 1.90 31.49 -4.13
C ALA A 464 1.22 30.31 -4.83
N ILE A 465 -0.11 30.22 -4.73
CA ILE A 465 -0.92 29.14 -5.32
C ILE A 465 -1.86 29.70 -6.39
N LEU A 466 -1.96 29.01 -7.53
CA LEU A 466 -2.76 29.49 -8.65
C LEU A 466 -4.25 29.19 -8.50
N LYS A 467 -4.62 28.13 -7.77
CA LYS A 467 -5.99 27.67 -7.57
C LYS A 467 -6.25 27.45 -6.08
N ILE A 468 -7.48 27.75 -5.67
CA ILE A 468 -8.02 27.44 -4.35
C ILE A 468 -9.28 26.60 -4.55
N ASP A 469 -9.56 25.69 -3.63
CA ASP A 469 -10.76 24.89 -3.72
C ASP A 469 -11.95 25.73 -3.28
N LEU A 470 -12.89 25.93 -4.19
CA LEU A 470 -14.10 26.74 -3.98
C LEU A 470 -15.34 25.87 -3.86
N GLU A 471 -15.21 24.56 -4.08
CA GLU A 471 -16.34 23.66 -4.01
C GLU A 471 -16.51 23.21 -2.55
N GLU A 472 -17.74 23.30 -2.01
CA GLU A 472 -18.10 22.56 -0.79
C GLU A 472 -18.24 21.07 -1.13
N GLN A 473 -17.18 20.46 -1.65
CA GLN A 473 -17.15 19.02 -1.81
C GLN A 473 -16.98 18.42 -0.42
N LYS A 474 -17.86 17.48 -0.06
CA LYS A 474 -17.71 16.63 1.12
C LYS A 474 -17.90 15.20 0.65
N TRP A 475 -16.81 14.60 0.16
CA TRP A 475 -16.77 13.19 -0.20
C TRP A 475 -15.88 12.43 0.78
N ILE A 476 -16.06 11.12 0.86
CA ILE A 476 -15.18 10.22 1.61
C ILE A 476 -15.02 8.92 0.82
N LYS A 477 -13.77 8.48 0.66
CA LYS A 477 -13.45 7.13 0.19
C LYS A 477 -13.05 6.32 1.41
N LEU A 478 -13.82 5.30 1.75
CA LEU A 478 -13.43 4.30 2.73
C LEU A 478 -12.62 3.21 2.02
N ARG A 479 -11.47 2.88 2.57
CA ARG A 479 -10.62 1.76 2.20
C ARG A 479 -10.45 0.86 3.43
N VAL A 480 -10.91 -0.38 3.34
CA VAL A 480 -10.73 -1.38 4.39
C VAL A 480 -9.98 -2.57 3.80
N VAL A 481 -8.78 -2.82 4.32
CA VAL A 481 -7.92 -3.92 3.89
C VAL A 481 -7.43 -4.72 5.08
N HIS A 482 -7.04 -5.95 4.84
CA HIS A 482 -6.33 -6.77 5.80
C HIS A 482 -4.87 -6.29 5.96
N ASP A 483 -4.30 -6.51 7.14
CA ASP A 483 -2.88 -6.24 7.45
C ASP A 483 -2.01 -7.47 7.09
N ASP A 484 -2.06 -7.87 5.82
CA ASP A 484 -1.38 -9.00 5.20
C ASP A 484 -0.40 -8.53 4.09
N LEU A 485 0.35 -9.45 3.45
CA LEU A 485 1.35 -9.09 2.44
C LEU A 485 0.69 -8.53 1.17
N TRP A 486 -0.50 -8.99 0.82
CA TRP A 486 -1.20 -8.57 -0.39
C TRP A 486 -2.11 -7.34 -0.17
N GLU A 487 -2.29 -6.89 1.07
CA GLU A 487 -3.29 -5.90 1.48
C GLU A 487 -4.69 -6.26 0.98
N THR A 488 -5.11 -7.49 1.29
CA THR A 488 -6.32 -8.09 0.73
C THR A 488 -7.56 -7.27 1.11
N PRO A 489 -8.45 -6.97 0.16
CA PRO A 489 -9.72 -6.30 0.44
C PRO A 489 -10.57 -6.99 1.52
N VAL A 490 -11.11 -6.23 2.47
CA VAL A 490 -12.05 -6.77 3.45
C VAL A 490 -13.42 -6.98 2.79
N TYR A 491 -13.98 -8.18 2.96
CA TYR A 491 -15.33 -8.51 2.51
C TYR A 491 -16.37 -8.19 3.60
N ALA A 492 -17.08 -7.07 3.47
CA ALA A 492 -18.11 -6.64 4.43
C ALA A 492 -19.28 -5.93 3.76
N LYS A 493 -20.47 -6.13 4.32
CA LYS A 493 -21.75 -5.58 3.87
C LYS A 493 -22.49 -4.89 5.02
N ASN A 494 -23.55 -4.17 4.67
CA ASN A 494 -24.42 -3.46 5.61
C ASN A 494 -23.70 -2.40 6.46
N LEU A 495 -22.91 -1.57 5.79
CA LEU A 495 -22.24 -0.43 6.39
C LEU A 495 -23.21 0.76 6.50
N LYS A 496 -23.07 1.49 7.59
CA LYS A 496 -23.86 2.65 7.95
C LYS A 496 -22.94 3.83 8.18
N LEU A 497 -23.16 4.90 7.43
CA LEU A 497 -22.36 6.12 7.50
C LEU A 497 -23.08 7.16 8.34
N ILE A 498 -22.45 7.58 9.43
CA ILE A 498 -22.92 8.62 10.34
C ILE A 498 -22.04 9.86 10.18
N VAL A 499 -22.68 11.02 10.03
CA VAL A 499 -21.99 12.31 9.92
C VAL A 499 -22.18 13.07 11.23
N ASN A 500 -21.11 13.60 11.82
CA ASN A 500 -21.13 14.42 13.04
C ASN A 500 -21.97 13.81 14.19
N ASP A 501 -21.87 12.49 14.41
CA ASP A 501 -22.62 11.74 15.42
C ASP A 501 -24.15 11.96 15.41
N SER A 502 -24.69 12.31 14.23
CA SER A 502 -26.12 12.56 14.02
C SER A 502 -26.85 11.31 13.51
N SER A 503 -28.06 11.48 12.97
CA SER A 503 -28.78 10.36 12.35
C SER A 503 -28.01 9.81 11.13
N PRO A 504 -28.23 8.53 10.77
CA PRO A 504 -27.49 7.89 9.69
C PRO A 504 -27.69 8.68 8.39
N HIS A 505 -26.60 9.00 7.70
CA HIS A 505 -26.63 9.70 6.43
C HIS A 505 -26.94 8.75 5.29
N LYS A 506 -26.31 7.56 5.29
CA LYS A 506 -26.61 6.43 4.41
C LYS A 506 -26.50 5.12 5.19
N ASP A 507 -27.33 4.15 4.80
CA ASP A 507 -27.42 2.81 5.37
C ASP A 507 -27.31 1.75 4.26
N LYS A 508 -27.08 0.50 4.66
CA LYS A 508 -26.98 -0.67 3.76
C LYS A 508 -25.94 -0.53 2.64
N LEU A 509 -24.82 0.13 2.94
CA LEU A 509 -23.71 0.26 2.01
C LEU A 509 -22.88 -1.03 1.99
N GLU A 510 -22.20 -1.31 0.88
CA GLU A 510 -21.35 -2.49 0.71
C GLU A 510 -19.97 -2.07 0.20
N LEU A 511 -18.92 -2.75 0.66
CA LEU A 511 -17.59 -2.59 0.08
C LEU A 511 -17.53 -3.31 -1.28
N ASN A 512 -16.77 -2.77 -2.23
CA ASN A 512 -16.53 -3.48 -3.48
C ASN A 512 -15.80 -4.80 -3.21
N ALA A 513 -16.34 -5.91 -3.73
CA ALA A 513 -15.83 -7.26 -3.55
C ALA A 513 -14.68 -7.64 -4.51
N SER A 514 -14.23 -6.72 -5.36
CA SER A 514 -13.12 -6.94 -6.29
C SER A 514 -11.85 -7.41 -5.57
N PRO A 515 -11.03 -8.29 -6.16
CA PRO A 515 -9.75 -8.71 -5.61
C PRO A 515 -8.62 -7.69 -5.88
N VAL A 516 -8.88 -6.66 -6.69
CA VAL A 516 -7.87 -5.67 -7.05
C VAL A 516 -7.52 -4.79 -5.85
N ARG A 517 -6.23 -4.71 -5.53
CA ARG A 517 -5.71 -3.86 -4.44
C ARG A 517 -6.16 -2.41 -4.59
N SER A 518 -6.64 -1.83 -3.48
CA SER A 518 -7.12 -0.45 -3.45
C SER A 518 -6.02 0.58 -3.21
N THR A 519 -6.22 1.78 -3.77
CA THR A 519 -5.27 2.90 -3.72
C THR A 519 -5.88 4.14 -3.05
N VAL A 520 -5.02 5.09 -2.66
CA VAL A 520 -5.45 6.38 -2.12
C VAL A 520 -5.84 7.31 -3.26
N SER A 521 -7.00 7.94 -3.14
CA SER A 521 -7.48 8.95 -4.09
C SER A 521 -7.39 10.35 -3.48
N ASN A 522 -7.01 11.32 -4.31
CA ASN A 522 -6.89 12.74 -3.95
C ASN A 522 -7.99 13.63 -4.55
N SER A 523 -8.89 13.07 -5.36
CA SER A 523 -10.07 13.75 -5.91
C SER A 523 -11.28 12.81 -5.91
N VAL A 524 -12.48 13.39 -5.98
CA VAL A 524 -13.75 12.64 -6.00
C VAL A 524 -13.93 11.84 -7.30
N GLU A 525 -13.47 12.37 -8.43
CA GLU A 525 -13.54 11.68 -9.73
C GLU A 525 -12.70 10.41 -9.68
N LEU A 526 -11.44 10.52 -9.21
CA LEU A 526 -10.55 9.38 -9.06
C LEU A 526 -11.11 8.38 -8.04
N ALA A 527 -11.74 8.84 -6.96
CA ALA A 527 -12.38 7.96 -5.99
C ALA A 527 -13.54 7.17 -6.63
N LEU A 528 -14.41 7.81 -7.41
CA LEU A 528 -15.54 7.16 -8.08
C LEU A 528 -15.10 6.20 -9.20
N GLU A 529 -14.01 6.52 -9.90
CA GLU A 529 -13.40 5.63 -10.90
C GLU A 529 -12.81 4.39 -10.22
N THR A 530 -11.99 4.59 -9.19
CA THR A 530 -11.32 3.51 -8.46
C THR A 530 -12.30 2.61 -7.72
N GLN A 531 -13.42 3.13 -7.19
CA GLN A 531 -14.46 2.30 -6.56
C GLN A 531 -15.00 1.21 -7.49
N LYS A 532 -15.01 1.40 -8.81
CA LYS A 532 -15.55 0.39 -9.74
C LYS A 532 -14.62 -0.81 -9.94
N ILE A 533 -13.33 -0.63 -9.68
CA ILE A 533 -12.29 -1.59 -10.03
C ILE A 533 -11.62 -2.16 -8.78
N GLU A 534 -11.38 -1.34 -7.76
CA GLU A 534 -10.65 -1.69 -6.55
C GLU A 534 -11.54 -2.29 -5.47
N GLY A 535 -11.03 -3.30 -4.78
CA GLY A 535 -11.67 -4.00 -3.66
C GLY A 535 -11.56 -3.29 -2.32
N GLY A 536 -12.52 -3.55 -1.44
CA GLY A 536 -12.52 -3.03 -0.06
C GLY A 536 -12.81 -1.53 -0.02
N VAL A 537 -13.37 -0.99 -1.11
CA VAL A 537 -13.61 0.44 -1.30
C VAL A 537 -15.10 0.76 -1.30
N LEU A 538 -15.44 1.89 -0.68
CA LEU A 538 -16.76 2.52 -0.73
C LEU A 538 -16.56 4.04 -0.83
N VAL A 539 -17.23 4.70 -1.79
CA VAL A 539 -17.22 6.17 -1.90
C VAL A 539 -18.61 6.73 -1.66
N VAL A 540 -18.66 7.78 -0.86
CA VAL A 540 -19.86 8.59 -0.64
C VAL A 540 -19.50 10.03 -0.99
N ASN A 541 -20.17 10.60 -1.99
CA ASN A 541 -19.86 11.92 -2.57
C ASN A 541 -20.93 12.98 -2.34
N ASP A 542 -21.95 12.67 -1.53
CA ASP A 542 -23.13 13.50 -1.27
C ASP A 542 -23.30 13.83 0.22
N LEU A 543 -22.20 13.94 0.98
CA LEU A 543 -22.26 14.26 2.41
C LEU A 543 -22.90 15.65 2.64
N LYS A 544 -23.66 15.78 3.74
CA LYS A 544 -24.32 17.04 4.12
C LYS A 544 -23.30 18.20 4.29
N PRO A 545 -23.70 19.46 3.99
CA PRO A 545 -22.90 20.64 4.30
C PRO A 545 -22.51 20.68 5.79
N ASN A 546 -21.27 21.09 6.12
CA ASN A 546 -20.68 21.04 7.46
C ASN A 546 -20.41 19.62 8.05
N ALA A 547 -20.26 18.57 7.24
CA ALA A 547 -19.67 17.29 7.68
C ALA A 547 -18.18 17.42 8.04
N ASP A 548 -17.85 17.40 9.33
CA ASP A 548 -16.48 17.59 9.84
C ASP A 548 -15.87 16.27 10.34
N SER A 549 -16.73 15.33 10.75
CA SER A 549 -16.37 13.97 11.10
C SER A 549 -17.34 12.97 10.48
N VAL A 550 -16.80 11.83 10.05
CA VAL A 550 -17.56 10.67 9.59
C VAL A 550 -17.21 9.48 10.47
N THR A 551 -18.24 8.79 10.93
CA THR A 551 -18.17 7.52 11.64
C THR A 551 -18.84 6.45 10.79
N ILE A 552 -18.16 5.33 10.58
CA ILE A 552 -18.69 4.19 9.84
C ILE A 552 -18.98 3.07 10.83
N GLU A 553 -20.22 2.63 10.87
CA GLU A 553 -20.67 1.50 11.68
C GLU A 553 -20.99 0.32 10.77
N PHE A 554 -20.51 -0.87 11.11
CA PHE A 554 -20.97 -2.10 10.49
C PHE A 554 -22.22 -2.57 11.23
N GLU A 555 -23.37 -2.58 10.56
CA GLU A 555 -24.62 -3.01 11.14
C GLU A 555 -24.80 -4.51 10.91
N GLY A 556 -24.87 -5.30 11.99
CA GLY A 556 -25.13 -6.73 11.87
C GLY A 556 -26.59 -6.99 11.52
N GLU A 557 -26.87 -7.94 10.62
CA GLU A 557 -28.26 -8.31 10.34
C GLU A 557 -28.92 -9.03 11.53
N PRO A 558 -30.23 -8.77 11.80
CA PRO A 558 -30.96 -9.49 12.84
C PRO A 558 -30.96 -11.00 12.58
N ASN A 559 -30.67 -11.80 13.62
CA ASN A 559 -30.62 -13.26 13.58
C ASN A 559 -29.52 -13.89 12.69
N ILE A 560 -28.55 -13.12 12.18
CA ILE A 560 -27.50 -13.63 11.29
C ILE A 560 -26.70 -14.78 11.92
N GLU A 561 -26.44 -14.73 13.24
CA GLU A 561 -25.75 -15.77 14.00
C GLU A 561 -26.46 -17.13 13.92
N SER A 562 -27.80 -17.14 13.93
CA SER A 562 -28.56 -18.40 13.81
C SER A 562 -28.49 -18.97 12.39
N THR A 563 -28.46 -18.11 11.37
CA THR A 563 -28.30 -18.51 9.97
C THR A 563 -26.92 -19.10 9.73
N ILE A 564 -25.87 -18.46 10.26
CA ILE A 564 -24.48 -18.94 10.22
C ILE A 564 -24.38 -20.33 10.87
N ALA A 565 -24.91 -20.49 12.09
CA ALA A 565 -24.85 -21.76 12.81
C ALA A 565 -25.53 -22.92 12.04
N LYS A 566 -26.72 -22.68 11.47
CA LYS A 566 -27.42 -23.70 10.66
C LYS A 566 -26.65 -24.10 9.40
N GLN A 567 -25.98 -23.14 8.76
CA GLN A 567 -25.16 -23.40 7.59
C GLN A 567 -23.92 -24.22 7.97
N GLN A 568 -23.28 -23.92 9.10
CA GLN A 568 -22.16 -24.69 9.67
C GLN A 568 -22.57 -26.14 9.96
N GLU A 569 -23.69 -26.35 10.66
CA GLU A 569 -24.23 -27.70 10.94
C GLU A 569 -24.52 -28.50 9.66
N SER A 570 -25.06 -27.85 8.62
CA SER A 570 -25.32 -28.50 7.33
C SER A 570 -24.05 -28.92 6.61
N ILE A 571 -22.98 -28.13 6.72
CA ILE A 571 -21.67 -28.44 6.13
C ILE A 571 -21.04 -29.63 6.86
N GLU A 572 -21.04 -29.62 8.19
CA GLU A 572 -20.54 -30.73 9.00
C GLU A 572 -21.26 -32.05 8.67
N ALA A 573 -22.59 -32.03 8.57
CA ALA A 573 -23.37 -33.22 8.24
C ALA A 573 -23.04 -33.80 6.85
N TYR A 574 -22.73 -32.94 5.88
CA TYR A 574 -22.33 -33.38 4.54
C TYR A 574 -20.93 -34.02 4.56
N LEU A 575 -19.96 -33.38 5.23
CA LEU A 575 -18.60 -33.91 5.37
C LEU A 575 -18.57 -35.24 6.14
N ASP A 576 -19.41 -35.38 7.16
CA ASP A 576 -19.59 -36.63 7.90
C ASP A 576 -20.12 -37.77 7.01
N GLY A 577 -21.06 -37.45 6.11
CA GLY A 577 -21.56 -38.40 5.11
C GLY A 577 -20.47 -38.91 4.17
N LEU A 578 -19.58 -38.00 3.71
CA LEU A 578 -18.44 -38.37 2.87
C LEU A 578 -17.47 -39.30 3.62
N LEU A 579 -17.07 -38.93 4.85
CA LEU A 579 -16.15 -39.71 5.67
C LEU A 579 -16.66 -41.13 5.90
N ASN A 580 -17.91 -41.29 6.35
CA ASN A 580 -18.49 -42.60 6.62
C ASN A 580 -18.51 -43.51 5.36
N THR A 581 -18.74 -42.91 4.19
CA THR A 581 -18.76 -43.64 2.90
C THR A 581 -17.37 -44.14 2.53
N VAL A 582 -16.33 -43.30 2.65
CA VAL A 582 -14.93 -43.71 2.38
C VAL A 582 -14.47 -44.80 3.32
N VAL A 583 -14.68 -44.62 4.63
CA VAL A 583 -14.28 -45.60 5.66
C VAL A 583 -14.86 -46.98 5.36
N GLN A 584 -16.13 -47.04 4.94
CA GLN A 584 -16.79 -48.31 4.64
C GLN A 584 -16.22 -48.99 3.38
N ASP A 585 -16.02 -48.24 2.30
CA ASP A 585 -15.63 -48.81 1.00
C ASP A 585 -14.11 -49.04 0.85
N MET A 586 -13.29 -48.47 1.74
CA MET A 586 -11.84 -48.71 1.82
C MET A 586 -11.45 -49.96 2.63
N THR A 587 -12.41 -50.63 3.27
CA THR A 587 -12.20 -51.81 4.13
C THR A 587 -11.34 -52.90 3.49
N GLY A 588 -11.52 -53.21 2.20
CA GLY A 588 -10.73 -54.24 1.51
C GLY A 588 -9.23 -53.89 1.36
N PHE A 589 -8.89 -52.61 1.22
CA PHE A 589 -7.49 -52.17 1.22
C PHE A 589 -6.93 -52.10 2.65
N GLN A 590 -7.77 -51.73 3.61
CA GLN A 590 -7.40 -51.66 5.03
C GLN A 590 -7.08 -53.05 5.59
N GLU A 591 -7.90 -54.06 5.31
CA GLU A 591 -7.65 -55.44 5.72
C GLU A 591 -6.30 -55.95 5.20
N GLN A 592 -5.99 -55.69 3.93
CA GLN A 592 -4.69 -56.06 3.37
C GLN A 592 -3.53 -55.30 4.02
N TRP A 593 -3.70 -54.00 4.29
CA TRP A 593 -2.69 -53.19 4.95
C TRP A 593 -2.44 -53.67 6.39
N ASP A 594 -3.50 -54.04 7.11
CA ASP A 594 -3.43 -54.59 8.47
C ASP A 594 -2.85 -56.03 8.48
N ASP A 595 -2.94 -56.77 7.38
CA ASP A 595 -2.47 -58.16 7.24
C ASP A 595 -1.05 -58.30 6.66
N GLU A 596 -0.55 -57.31 5.91
CA GLU A 596 0.73 -57.38 5.20
C GLU A 596 1.65 -56.17 5.44
N GLY A 597 1.11 -55.06 5.97
CA GLY A 597 1.84 -53.81 6.19
C GLY A 597 2.52 -53.31 4.92
N ILE A 598 3.76 -52.84 5.03
CA ILE A 598 4.53 -52.31 3.89
C ILE A 598 4.76 -53.35 2.77
N LEU A 599 4.56 -54.65 3.04
CA LEU A 599 4.83 -55.73 2.09
C LEU A 599 3.76 -55.85 1.01
N CYS A 600 2.55 -55.29 1.17
CA CYS A 600 1.52 -55.28 0.14
C CYS A 600 1.83 -54.36 -1.06
N LEU A 601 2.95 -53.63 -0.99
CA LEU A 601 3.40 -52.64 -1.98
C LEU A 601 4.42 -53.22 -2.98
N GLY A 602 4.45 -54.54 -3.19
CA GLY A 602 5.30 -55.19 -4.19
C GLY A 602 4.88 -56.64 -4.46
N ASP A 603 5.42 -57.27 -5.51
CA ASP A 603 5.13 -58.66 -5.89
C ASP A 603 5.85 -59.70 -4.97
N GLY A 604 6.14 -59.34 -3.71
CA GLY A 604 6.75 -60.22 -2.71
C GLY A 604 7.67 -59.51 -1.69
N VAL A 605 8.03 -60.25 -0.62
CA VAL A 605 8.74 -59.78 0.59
C VAL A 605 10.07 -59.05 0.31
N LEU A 606 10.76 -59.38 -0.79
CA LEU A 606 12.09 -58.82 -1.12
C LEU A 606 12.05 -57.65 -2.13
N GLU A 607 10.99 -57.53 -2.92
CA GLU A 607 10.81 -56.43 -3.89
C GLU A 607 10.07 -55.24 -3.27
N GLY A 608 9.12 -55.47 -2.34
CA GLY A 608 8.41 -54.39 -1.64
C GLY A 608 9.35 -53.44 -0.87
N ALA A 609 10.42 -53.96 -0.27
CA ALA A 609 11.44 -53.17 0.44
C ALA A 609 12.47 -52.49 -0.49
N LYS A 610 12.61 -52.94 -1.75
CA LYS A 610 13.54 -52.36 -2.75
C LYS A 610 12.85 -51.39 -3.72
N ALA A 611 11.54 -51.52 -3.91
CA ALA A 611 10.77 -50.68 -4.82
C ALA A 611 10.58 -49.25 -4.32
N TRP A 612 10.96 -48.96 -3.07
CA TRP A 612 10.86 -47.64 -2.48
C TRP A 612 12.21 -46.93 -2.53
N GLY A 613 12.21 -45.72 -3.09
CA GLY A 613 13.21 -44.71 -2.69
C GLY A 613 12.99 -44.31 -1.24
N ALA A 614 14.06 -43.99 -0.52
CA ALA A 614 14.00 -43.61 0.91
C ALA A 614 13.00 -42.48 1.19
N ASP A 615 12.85 -41.53 0.27
CA ASP A 615 11.92 -40.39 0.37
C ASP A 615 10.44 -40.78 0.29
N VAL A 616 10.11 -41.82 -0.50
CA VAL A 616 8.73 -42.32 -0.58
C VAL A 616 8.37 -42.98 0.77
N VAL A 617 9.34 -43.66 1.42
CA VAL A 617 9.17 -44.42 2.69
C VAL A 617 8.84 -43.49 3.82
N GLU A 618 9.60 -42.41 3.88
CA GLU A 618 9.39 -41.32 4.81
C GLU A 618 7.99 -40.72 4.67
N LEU A 619 7.52 -40.48 3.44
CA LEU A 619 6.25 -39.79 3.18
C LEU A 619 4.99 -40.57 3.57
N PHE A 620 5.04 -41.90 3.47
CA PHE A 620 3.96 -42.80 3.92
C PHE A 620 4.27 -43.47 5.25
N SER A 621 5.26 -42.96 5.98
CA SER A 621 5.58 -43.46 7.31
C SER A 621 4.42 -43.17 8.26
N PRO A 622 4.13 -44.08 9.22
CA PRO A 622 3.19 -43.80 10.29
C PRO A 622 3.48 -42.48 11.00
N GLU A 623 4.74 -42.07 11.10
CA GLU A 623 5.19 -40.83 11.73
C GLU A 623 4.71 -39.56 10.99
N VAL A 624 4.82 -39.50 9.65
CA VAL A 624 4.36 -38.34 8.86
C VAL A 624 2.85 -38.19 8.94
N TRP A 625 2.10 -39.29 8.76
CA TRP A 625 0.64 -39.29 8.87
C TRP A 625 0.15 -39.01 10.30
N ALA A 626 0.83 -39.57 11.31
CA ALA A 626 0.57 -39.26 12.71
C ALA A 626 0.84 -37.79 13.04
N SER A 627 1.90 -37.20 12.49
CA SER A 627 2.26 -35.81 12.76
C SER A 627 1.20 -34.83 12.24
N MET A 628 0.60 -35.11 11.08
CA MET A 628 -0.52 -34.34 10.53
C MET A 628 -1.74 -34.45 11.44
N GLY A 629 -2.17 -35.68 11.77
CA GLY A 629 -3.29 -35.91 12.68
C GLY A 629 -3.10 -35.33 14.08
N HIS A 630 -1.88 -35.35 14.61
CA HIS A 630 -1.55 -34.72 15.91
C HIS A 630 -1.54 -33.20 15.84
N THR A 631 -0.98 -32.60 14.80
CA THR A 631 -0.91 -31.14 14.65
C THR A 631 -2.29 -30.54 14.46
N LEU A 632 -3.15 -31.17 13.65
CA LEU A 632 -4.54 -30.74 13.46
C LEU A 632 -5.43 -31.02 14.68
N SER A 633 -5.34 -32.18 15.33
CA SER A 633 -6.15 -32.51 16.52
C SER A 633 -5.84 -31.65 17.75
N GLU A 634 -4.67 -31.02 17.81
CA GLU A 634 -4.33 -30.04 18.87
C GLU A 634 -5.04 -28.69 18.72
N THR A 635 -5.68 -28.42 17.58
CA THR A 635 -6.25 -27.10 17.23
C THR A 635 -7.78 -27.01 17.27
N THR A 636 -8.52 -28.11 17.50
CA THR A 636 -9.99 -28.17 17.35
C THR A 636 -10.73 -28.60 18.64
N THR A 637 -11.95 -28.09 18.90
CA THR A 637 -12.34 -27.79 20.31
C THR A 637 -13.78 -28.02 20.83
N ASP A 638 -14.68 -28.83 20.24
CA ASP A 638 -15.85 -29.36 21.01
C ASP A 638 -16.66 -30.42 20.24
N THR A 639 -16.97 -30.21 18.96
CA THR A 639 -17.58 -31.24 18.08
C THR A 639 -16.61 -32.36 17.71
N PHE A 640 -15.31 -32.09 17.89
CA PHE A 640 -14.18 -32.95 17.56
C PHE A 640 -13.84 -34.00 18.60
N ASP A 641 -14.45 -33.99 19.79
CA ASP A 641 -14.20 -35.03 20.79
C ASP A 641 -14.63 -36.43 20.30
N LYS A 642 -15.68 -36.53 19.49
CA LYS A 642 -16.11 -37.80 18.88
C LYS A 642 -15.13 -38.31 17.80
N LEU A 643 -14.59 -37.39 17.01
CA LEU A 643 -13.61 -37.66 15.95
C LEU A 643 -12.22 -37.94 16.52
N TYR A 644 -11.85 -37.24 17.59
CA TYR A 644 -10.66 -37.49 18.39
C TYR A 644 -10.74 -38.86 19.07
N ILE A 645 -11.90 -39.26 19.60
CA ILE A 645 -12.09 -40.62 20.13
C ILE A 645 -11.86 -41.68 19.04
N TYR A 646 -12.36 -41.45 17.81
CA TYR A 646 -12.14 -42.35 16.66
C TYR A 646 -10.67 -42.43 16.24
N ALA A 647 -10.02 -41.29 15.99
CA ALA A 647 -8.61 -41.20 15.60
C ALA A 647 -7.66 -41.74 16.68
N ASN A 648 -7.94 -41.43 17.95
CA ASN A 648 -7.13 -41.86 19.09
C ASN A 648 -7.39 -43.33 19.47
N GLN A 649 -8.58 -43.90 19.19
CA GLN A 649 -8.79 -45.35 19.28
C GLN A 649 -7.89 -46.10 18.30
N LYS A 650 -7.87 -45.70 17.03
CA LYS A 650 -6.97 -46.25 16.00
C LYS A 650 -5.49 -46.04 16.33
N TYR A 651 -5.12 -44.87 16.85
CA TYR A 651 -3.75 -44.56 17.26
C TYR A 651 -3.30 -45.37 18.48
N SER A 652 -4.18 -45.54 19.47
CA SER A 652 -3.91 -46.34 20.67
C SER A 652 -3.83 -47.85 20.38
N GLU A 653 -4.53 -48.31 19.34
CA GLU A 653 -4.35 -49.65 18.79
C GLU A 653 -2.95 -49.77 18.20
N LEU A 654 -2.51 -48.88 17.29
CA LEU A 654 -1.16 -48.89 16.72
C LEU A 654 -0.01 -48.72 17.75
N GLY A 655 -0.14 -47.81 18.71
CA GLY A 655 0.90 -47.50 19.70
C GLY A 655 1.10 -48.58 20.76
N LYS A 656 0.07 -49.39 21.05
CA LYS A 656 0.22 -50.60 21.88
C LYS A 656 1.08 -51.65 21.17
N TYR A 657 0.98 -51.77 19.85
CA TYR A 657 1.74 -52.76 19.08
C TYR A 657 3.24 -52.43 18.99
N THR A 658 3.62 -51.16 18.93
CA THR A 658 5.03 -50.73 18.88
C THR A 658 5.73 -50.78 20.24
N THR A 659 5.02 -50.47 21.33
CA THR A 659 5.61 -50.41 22.67
C THR A 659 5.81 -51.80 23.30
N ASP A 660 4.90 -52.75 23.08
CA ASP A 660 5.06 -54.14 23.54
C ASP A 660 6.16 -54.88 22.76
N ALA A 661 6.36 -54.55 21.48
CA ALA A 661 7.36 -55.13 20.59
C ALA A 661 8.82 -54.75 20.94
N MET A 662 9.06 -53.58 21.52
CA MET A 662 10.41 -53.09 21.82
C MET A 662 11.01 -53.65 23.12
N SER A 663 10.26 -54.43 23.89
CA SER A 663 10.68 -54.89 25.23
C SER A 663 11.09 -56.37 25.34
N GLY A 664 10.91 -57.19 24.29
CA GLY A 664 11.10 -58.64 24.34
C GLY A 664 12.21 -59.17 23.43
N THR A 665 13.14 -59.94 23.98
CA THR A 665 14.16 -60.69 23.22
C THR A 665 13.53 -61.72 22.27
N GLU A 666 14.12 -61.90 21.09
CA GLU A 666 13.80 -62.78 19.95
C GLU A 666 13.02 -64.08 20.27
N ALA A 667 13.35 -64.77 21.37
CA ALA A 667 12.68 -66.00 21.81
C ALA A 667 11.22 -65.82 22.32
N GLN A 668 10.81 -64.62 22.71
CA GLN A 668 9.43 -64.30 23.14
C GLN A 668 8.52 -63.94 21.95
N LEU A 669 9.09 -63.44 20.84
CA LEU A 669 8.38 -63.07 19.62
C LEU A 669 7.88 -64.29 18.83
N GLU A 670 8.60 -65.42 18.89
CA GLU A 670 8.19 -66.70 18.27
C GLU A 670 6.93 -67.31 18.91
N GLN A 671 6.64 -67.01 20.17
CA GLN A 671 5.47 -67.54 20.90
C GLN A 671 4.24 -66.60 20.87
N SER A 672 4.35 -65.44 20.23
CA SER A 672 3.28 -64.43 20.17
C SER A 672 2.27 -64.69 19.04
N SER A 673 1.00 -64.32 19.27
CA SER A 673 -0.10 -64.39 18.30
C SER A 673 -0.09 -63.26 17.25
N LEU A 674 1.07 -62.63 17.02
CA LEU A 674 1.23 -61.50 16.10
C LEU A 674 1.26 -61.97 14.63
N PRO A 675 0.71 -61.16 13.69
CA PRO A 675 0.82 -61.40 12.25
C PRO A 675 2.29 -61.47 11.76
N SER A 676 2.55 -62.27 10.73
CA SER A 676 3.91 -62.58 10.25
C SER A 676 4.71 -61.36 9.78
N TRP A 677 4.05 -60.35 9.23
CA TRP A 677 4.67 -59.12 8.72
C TRP A 677 5.17 -58.19 9.84
N VAL A 678 4.49 -58.17 10.99
CA VAL A 678 4.89 -57.39 12.19
C VAL A 678 6.16 -57.97 12.80
N LYS A 679 6.29 -59.31 12.83
CA LYS A 679 7.51 -60.01 13.29
C LYS A 679 8.73 -59.65 12.44
N GLN A 680 8.51 -59.33 11.16
CA GLN A 680 9.56 -58.96 10.21
C GLN A 680 9.96 -57.49 10.29
N ALA A 681 9.00 -56.57 10.47
CA ALA A 681 9.27 -55.14 10.64
C ALA A 681 10.13 -54.83 11.89
N ILE A 682 9.89 -55.55 12.99
CA ILE A 682 10.67 -55.45 14.25
C ILE A 682 12.10 -55.96 14.07
N TYR A 683 12.30 -56.99 13.25
CA TYR A 683 13.64 -57.47 12.89
C TYR A 683 14.42 -56.43 12.08
N TYR A 684 13.78 -55.77 11.11
CA TYR A 684 14.42 -54.75 10.27
C TYR A 684 14.75 -53.45 11.02
N SER A 685 13.93 -53.01 11.98
CA SER A 685 14.20 -51.82 12.80
C SER A 685 15.28 -52.06 13.88
N SER A 686 15.62 -53.32 14.16
CA SER A 686 16.70 -53.71 15.09
C SER A 686 18.11 -53.72 14.46
N ILE A 687 18.21 -53.51 13.14
CA ILE A 687 19.48 -53.47 12.42
C ILE A 687 20.12 -52.07 12.57
N PRO A 688 21.38 -51.95 13.02
CA PRO A 688 22.05 -50.67 13.15
C PRO A 688 22.06 -49.91 11.82
N ALA A 689 21.74 -48.61 11.84
CA ALA A 689 21.66 -47.74 10.66
C ALA A 689 22.88 -47.82 9.72
N ALA A 690 24.05 -48.21 10.23
CA ALA A 690 25.28 -48.43 9.48
C ALA A 690 25.27 -49.66 8.54
N LEU A 691 24.31 -50.58 8.64
CA LEU A 691 24.14 -51.72 7.71
C LEU A 691 23.05 -51.46 6.65
N LEU A 692 22.22 -50.43 6.84
CA LEU A 692 21.24 -49.92 5.87
C LEU A 692 21.86 -48.94 4.86
N THR A 693 23.14 -48.59 5.03
CA THR A 693 23.93 -47.69 4.15
C THR A 693 24.24 -48.27 2.76
N SER A 694 23.69 -49.44 2.39
CA SER A 694 23.61 -49.87 0.99
C SER A 694 22.23 -49.60 0.35
N ALA A 695 21.34 -48.90 1.05
CA ALA A 695 20.04 -48.43 0.56
C ALA A 695 19.92 -46.90 0.57
N SER A 696 21.05 -46.17 0.66
CA SER A 696 21.11 -44.78 0.18
C SER A 696 21.18 -44.82 -1.35
N ILE A 697 20.04 -45.15 -1.96
CA ILE A 697 19.76 -44.80 -3.35
C ILE A 697 19.60 -43.27 -3.33
N ASP A 698 20.42 -42.56 -4.10
CA ASP A 698 20.33 -41.10 -4.20
C ASP A 698 18.87 -40.70 -4.47
N ALA A 699 18.34 -39.70 -3.76
CA ALA A 699 16.97 -39.19 -3.92
C ALA A 699 16.56 -38.96 -5.40
N TYR A 700 17.55 -38.70 -6.26
CA TYR A 700 17.38 -38.54 -7.70
C TYR A 700 17.04 -39.84 -8.46
N GLU A 701 17.59 -41.00 -8.09
CA GLU A 701 17.27 -42.28 -8.76
C GLU A 701 15.80 -42.68 -8.54
N SER A 702 15.23 -42.47 -7.35
CA SER A 702 13.81 -42.74 -7.09
C SER A 702 12.85 -41.75 -7.73
N ILE A 703 13.27 -40.50 -7.89
CA ILE A 703 12.50 -39.47 -8.61
C ILE A 703 12.48 -39.80 -10.10
N ASP A 704 13.62 -40.21 -10.68
CA ASP A 704 13.71 -40.58 -12.09
C ASP A 704 12.87 -41.84 -12.40
N GLU A 705 12.89 -42.85 -11.52
CA GLU A 705 12.00 -44.02 -11.64
C GLU A 705 10.50 -43.66 -11.49
N ALA A 706 10.16 -42.74 -10.58
CA ALA A 706 8.79 -42.25 -10.45
C ALA A 706 8.36 -41.46 -11.70
N ILE A 707 9.26 -40.66 -12.29
CA ILE A 707 9.01 -39.92 -13.54
C ILE A 707 8.75 -40.89 -14.70
N ASP A 708 9.54 -41.97 -14.82
CA ASP A 708 9.31 -43.01 -15.81
C ASP A 708 7.93 -43.69 -15.62
N ASP A 709 7.55 -43.93 -14.36
CA ASP A 709 6.22 -44.36 -13.90
C ASP A 709 5.14 -43.24 -13.98
N VAL A 710 5.35 -42.10 -14.62
CA VAL A 710 4.21 -41.21 -14.96
C VAL A 710 4.24 -40.74 -16.40
N GLN A 711 5.41 -40.67 -17.03
CA GLN A 711 5.58 -40.34 -18.44
C GLN A 711 4.80 -41.27 -19.39
N LEU A 712 4.52 -42.51 -18.98
CA LEU A 712 3.75 -43.47 -19.77
C LEU A 712 2.25 -43.12 -19.89
N TRP A 713 1.72 -42.26 -19.02
CA TRP A 713 0.26 -42.04 -18.86
C TRP A 713 -0.19 -40.58 -18.85
N TRP A 714 0.72 -39.62 -18.65
CA TRP A 714 0.38 -38.19 -18.77
C TRP A 714 0.46 -37.69 -20.22
N ASN A 715 -0.50 -36.84 -20.61
CA ASN A 715 -0.53 -36.13 -21.90
C ASN A 715 0.31 -34.83 -21.91
N GLU A 716 1.13 -34.60 -20.88
CA GLU A 716 2.02 -33.43 -20.74
C GLU A 716 3.42 -33.71 -21.30
N SER A 717 4.19 -32.68 -21.64
CA SER A 717 5.58 -32.87 -22.09
C SER A 717 6.45 -33.44 -20.96
N SER A 718 7.39 -34.34 -21.29
CA SER A 718 8.31 -34.99 -20.34
C SER A 718 9.03 -34.01 -19.40
N ASP A 719 9.34 -32.82 -19.89
CA ASP A 719 10.05 -31.78 -19.15
C ASP A 719 9.17 -31.11 -18.08
N ASP A 720 7.86 -30.96 -18.33
CA ASP A 720 6.91 -30.34 -17.39
C ASP A 720 6.52 -31.30 -16.26
N ILE A 721 6.33 -32.57 -16.61
CA ILE A 721 6.13 -33.70 -15.66
C ILE A 721 7.28 -33.78 -14.66
N THR A 722 8.50 -33.77 -15.17
CA THR A 722 9.73 -33.83 -14.38
C THR A 722 9.86 -32.62 -13.45
N ARG A 723 9.51 -31.43 -13.95
CA ARG A 723 9.53 -30.18 -13.17
C ARG A 723 8.52 -30.22 -12.02
N LYS A 724 7.27 -30.61 -12.27
CA LYS A 724 6.21 -30.67 -11.25
C LYS A 724 6.51 -31.69 -10.15
N ILE A 725 6.95 -32.90 -10.50
CA ILE A 725 7.34 -33.92 -9.51
C ILE A 725 8.52 -33.44 -8.66
N LYS A 726 9.55 -32.84 -9.28
CA LYS A 726 10.70 -32.27 -8.55
C LYS A 726 10.28 -31.11 -7.64
N CYS A 727 9.33 -30.29 -8.08
CA CYS A 727 8.77 -29.22 -7.27
C CYS A 727 8.04 -29.75 -6.02
N ILE A 728 7.18 -30.76 -6.19
CA ILE A 728 6.50 -31.42 -5.07
C ILE A 728 7.52 -32.05 -4.12
N ALA A 729 8.55 -32.73 -4.65
CA ALA A 729 9.60 -33.34 -3.84
C ALA A 729 10.37 -32.30 -3.01
N HIS A 730 10.71 -31.16 -3.61
CA HIS A 730 11.46 -30.09 -2.97
C HIS A 730 10.65 -29.37 -1.89
N HIS A 731 9.36 -29.13 -2.14
CA HIS A 731 8.47 -28.37 -1.26
C HIS A 731 7.55 -29.24 -0.40
N ARG A 732 7.82 -30.56 -0.30
CA ARG A 732 6.92 -31.54 0.34
C ARG A 732 6.49 -31.14 1.75
N ASP A 733 7.43 -30.70 2.58
CA ASP A 733 7.15 -30.33 3.97
C ASP A 733 6.25 -29.09 4.04
N ALA A 734 6.47 -28.12 3.15
CA ALA A 734 5.65 -26.91 3.06
C ALA A 734 4.23 -27.20 2.56
N ILE A 735 4.08 -28.13 1.60
CA ILE A 735 2.77 -28.56 1.10
C ILE A 735 1.99 -29.31 2.18
N TRP A 736 2.68 -30.18 2.93
CA TRP A 736 2.08 -30.91 4.04
C TRP A 736 1.71 -30.02 5.22
N ASP A 737 2.46 -28.95 5.47
CA ASP A 737 2.15 -27.99 6.53
C ASP A 737 1.08 -26.95 6.13
N LEU A 738 0.69 -26.90 4.85
CA LEU A 738 -0.30 -25.94 4.36
C LEU A 738 -1.61 -25.94 5.17
N PRO A 739 -2.25 -27.08 5.51
CA PRO A 739 -3.42 -27.10 6.39
C PRO A 739 -3.19 -26.41 7.74
N THR A 740 -1.98 -26.54 8.31
CA THR A 740 -1.61 -25.90 9.58
C THR A 740 -1.69 -24.39 9.50
N LEU A 741 -1.28 -23.80 8.37
CA LEU A 741 -1.34 -22.35 8.15
C LEU A 741 -2.80 -21.84 8.23
N PHE A 742 -3.76 -22.59 7.66
CA PHE A 742 -5.19 -22.28 7.77
C PHE A 742 -5.74 -22.52 9.18
N THR A 743 -5.28 -23.55 9.89
CA THR A 743 -5.74 -23.82 11.27
C THR A 743 -5.13 -22.86 12.29
N GLN A 744 -4.04 -22.16 11.97
CA GLN A 744 -3.44 -21.14 12.84
C GLN A 744 -3.88 -19.71 12.48
N ASN A 745 -4.63 -19.53 11.39
CA ASN A 745 -4.94 -18.21 10.81
C ASN A 745 -3.68 -17.44 10.39
N ASP A 746 -2.65 -18.14 9.89
CA ASP A 746 -1.42 -17.53 9.38
C ASP A 746 -1.57 -17.14 7.90
N VAL A 747 -2.25 -16.02 7.67
CA VAL A 747 -2.51 -15.48 6.32
C VAL A 747 -1.20 -15.16 5.59
N ASN A 748 -0.21 -14.58 6.28
CA ASN A 748 1.09 -14.28 5.69
C ASN A 748 1.83 -15.55 5.24
N GLY A 749 1.70 -16.64 6.00
CA GLY A 749 2.20 -17.97 5.63
C GLY A 749 1.52 -18.50 4.37
N ILE A 750 0.19 -18.39 4.27
CA ILE A 750 -0.58 -18.83 3.10
C ILE A 750 -0.18 -18.03 1.85
N GLU A 751 -0.08 -16.71 1.95
CA GLU A 751 0.33 -15.85 0.83
C GLU A 751 1.75 -16.19 0.35
N ARG A 752 2.69 -16.41 1.29
CA ARG A 752 4.05 -16.86 0.97
C ARG A 752 4.06 -18.22 0.29
N PHE A 753 3.22 -19.15 0.74
CA PHE A 753 3.10 -20.46 0.10
C PHE A 753 2.63 -20.32 -1.36
N VAL A 754 1.66 -19.42 -1.63
CA VAL A 754 1.22 -19.14 -3.01
C VAL A 754 2.32 -18.46 -3.83
N ASP A 755 3.05 -17.51 -3.24
CA ASP A 755 4.12 -16.75 -3.89
C ASP A 755 5.38 -17.58 -4.18
N THR A 756 5.54 -18.73 -3.52
CA THR A 756 6.72 -19.59 -3.62
C THR A 756 6.35 -20.96 -4.19
N VAL A 757 5.71 -21.81 -3.39
CA VAL A 757 5.43 -23.20 -3.72
C VAL A 757 4.46 -23.33 -4.89
N VAL A 758 3.33 -22.60 -4.86
CA VAL A 758 2.35 -22.67 -5.97
C VAL A 758 2.93 -22.02 -7.23
N MET A 759 3.65 -20.91 -7.09
CA MET A 759 4.31 -20.23 -8.21
C MET A 759 5.36 -21.13 -8.89
N ASP A 760 6.15 -21.87 -8.11
CA ASP A 760 7.13 -22.83 -8.62
C ASP A 760 6.46 -24.05 -9.27
N TYR A 761 5.30 -24.47 -8.73
CA TYR A 761 4.55 -25.61 -9.23
C TYR A 761 3.80 -25.28 -10.53
N ASP A 762 2.93 -24.28 -10.49
CA ASP A 762 2.12 -23.81 -11.60
C ASP A 762 1.85 -22.29 -11.45
N PRO A 763 2.55 -21.45 -12.24
CA PRO A 763 2.35 -20.01 -12.23
C PRO A 763 0.93 -19.56 -12.55
N GLU A 764 0.18 -20.31 -13.38
CA GLU A 764 -1.20 -19.98 -13.72
C GLU A 764 -2.11 -20.17 -12.49
N TRP A 765 -1.88 -21.23 -11.71
CA TRP A 765 -2.62 -21.47 -10.46
C TRP A 765 -2.35 -20.39 -9.42
N ALA A 766 -1.10 -19.94 -9.31
CA ALA A 766 -0.73 -18.85 -8.40
C ALA A 766 -1.38 -17.53 -8.82
N MET A 767 -1.41 -17.22 -10.12
CA MET A 767 -2.10 -16.03 -10.64
C MET A 767 -3.62 -16.11 -10.45
N GLU A 768 -4.21 -17.28 -10.67
CA GLU A 768 -5.64 -17.52 -10.47
C GLU A 768 -6.05 -17.24 -9.02
N ILE A 769 -5.26 -17.72 -8.04
CA ILE A 769 -5.51 -17.45 -6.61
C ILE A 769 -5.45 -15.95 -6.33
N LYS A 770 -4.41 -15.26 -6.79
CA LYS A 770 -4.21 -13.82 -6.56
C LYS A 770 -5.29 -12.95 -7.18
N GLN A 771 -5.87 -13.38 -8.29
CA GLN A 771 -6.90 -12.65 -9.03
C GLN A 771 -8.31 -13.15 -8.72
N SER A 772 -8.47 -14.10 -7.80
CA SER A 772 -9.76 -14.68 -7.50
C SER A 772 -10.63 -13.71 -6.72
N GLU A 773 -11.84 -13.44 -7.22
CA GLU A 773 -12.88 -12.72 -6.46
C GLU A 773 -13.32 -13.47 -5.19
N PHE A 774 -12.96 -14.76 -5.08
CA PHE A 774 -13.24 -15.58 -3.91
C PHE A 774 -12.23 -15.41 -2.78
N PHE A 775 -10.99 -14.97 -3.07
CA PHE A 775 -9.94 -14.91 -2.05
C PHE A 775 -10.29 -14.03 -0.83
N PRO A 776 -10.90 -12.82 -0.99
CA PRO A 776 -11.43 -12.06 0.14
C PRO A 776 -12.49 -12.81 0.96
N LYS A 777 -13.35 -13.60 0.30
CA LYS A 777 -14.35 -14.44 0.97
C LYS A 777 -13.69 -15.59 1.75
N ALA A 778 -12.61 -16.17 1.20
CA ALA A 778 -11.83 -17.20 1.86
C ALA A 778 -11.20 -16.67 3.15
N LEU A 779 -10.63 -15.45 3.16
CA LEU A 779 -10.10 -14.85 4.39
C LEU A 779 -11.18 -14.64 5.46
N ALA A 780 -12.41 -14.25 5.07
CA ALA A 780 -13.52 -14.15 6.00
C ALA A 780 -13.85 -15.51 6.67
N LEU A 781 -13.74 -16.61 5.92
CA LEU A 781 -13.92 -17.97 6.44
C LEU A 781 -12.76 -18.41 7.34
N ILE A 782 -11.52 -18.07 6.98
CA ILE A 782 -10.32 -18.43 7.75
C ILE A 782 -10.33 -17.70 9.11
N ASN A 783 -10.78 -16.45 9.14
CA ASN A 783 -10.92 -15.69 10.38
C ASN A 783 -12.05 -16.20 11.31
N ASP A 784 -12.97 -17.06 10.83
CA ASP A 784 -14.04 -17.66 11.66
C ASP A 784 -13.73 -19.13 12.00
N ASP A 785 -13.35 -19.37 13.25
CA ASP A 785 -12.92 -20.70 13.74
C ASP A 785 -13.92 -21.82 13.47
N LYS A 786 -15.23 -21.52 13.55
CA LYS A 786 -16.30 -22.52 13.40
C LYS A 786 -16.60 -22.87 11.94
N SER A 787 -16.08 -22.08 11.01
CA SER A 787 -16.35 -22.24 9.58
C SER A 787 -15.32 -23.15 8.93
N ILE A 788 -14.04 -22.79 8.99
CA ILE A 788 -13.00 -23.48 8.20
C ILE A 788 -12.45 -24.76 8.87
N LEU A 789 -12.42 -24.83 10.20
CA LEU A 789 -11.81 -25.95 10.94
C LEU A 789 -12.48 -27.32 10.67
N PRO A 790 -13.81 -27.42 10.52
CA PRO A 790 -14.46 -28.66 10.10
C PRO A 790 -13.94 -29.19 8.77
N TYR A 791 -13.75 -28.33 7.77
CA TYR A 791 -13.24 -28.76 6.48
C TYR A 791 -11.92 -29.50 6.61
N PHE A 792 -10.94 -28.88 7.30
CA PHE A 792 -9.61 -29.44 7.46
C PHE A 792 -9.60 -30.70 8.33
N THR A 793 -10.45 -30.75 9.35
CA THR A 793 -10.54 -31.96 10.17
C THR A 793 -11.12 -33.13 9.38
N TYR A 794 -12.22 -32.93 8.65
CA TYR A 794 -12.81 -33.98 7.83
C TYR A 794 -11.90 -34.36 6.66
N LEU A 795 -11.21 -33.41 6.03
CA LEU A 795 -10.17 -33.67 5.06
C LEU A 795 -9.10 -34.61 5.64
N ASN A 796 -8.54 -34.27 6.80
CA ASN A 796 -7.54 -35.10 7.47
C ASN A 796 -8.07 -36.53 7.74
N LEU A 797 -9.27 -36.65 8.30
CA LEU A 797 -9.89 -37.94 8.59
C LEU A 797 -10.15 -38.78 7.33
N ILE A 798 -10.58 -38.13 6.25
CA ILE A 798 -10.81 -38.80 4.96
C ILE A 798 -9.49 -39.33 4.43
N ILE A 799 -8.41 -38.53 4.45
CA ILE A 799 -7.12 -38.98 3.93
C ILE A 799 -6.52 -40.09 4.83
N GLU A 800 -6.62 -39.97 6.16
CA GLU A 800 -6.21 -41.02 7.10
C GLU A 800 -6.97 -42.34 6.91
N SER A 801 -8.22 -42.27 6.44
CA SER A 801 -9.06 -43.43 6.18
C SER A 801 -8.71 -44.15 4.88
N ILE A 802 -7.76 -43.63 4.09
CA ILE A 802 -7.34 -44.20 2.81
C ILE A 802 -5.94 -44.83 2.97
N PRO A 803 -5.85 -46.16 2.94
CA PRO A 803 -4.59 -46.88 3.10
C PRO A 803 -3.56 -46.56 1.99
N PRO A 804 -2.24 -46.46 2.28
CA PRO A 804 -1.22 -46.16 1.27
C PRO A 804 -1.17 -47.14 0.08
N ASN A 805 -1.51 -48.42 0.30
CA ASN A 805 -1.61 -49.43 -0.76
C ASN A 805 -2.72 -49.15 -1.78
N PHE A 806 -3.73 -48.34 -1.46
CA PHE A 806 -4.70 -47.87 -2.43
C PHE A 806 -4.04 -47.05 -3.54
N TYR A 807 -3.24 -46.04 -3.19
CA TYR A 807 -2.58 -45.19 -4.16
C TYR A 807 -1.55 -45.97 -4.98
N PHE A 808 -0.76 -46.81 -4.31
CA PHE A 808 0.25 -47.63 -4.98
C PHE A 808 -0.33 -48.64 -5.98
N TYR A 809 -1.51 -49.19 -5.68
CA TYR A 809 -2.21 -50.12 -6.57
C TYR A 809 -2.58 -49.50 -7.93
N TYR A 810 -2.85 -48.19 -7.96
CA TYR A 810 -3.25 -47.46 -9.17
C TYR A 810 -2.12 -46.75 -9.89
N VAL A 811 -1.16 -46.16 -9.16
CA VAL A 811 -0.15 -45.25 -9.74
C VAL A 811 1.29 -45.61 -9.38
N GLY A 812 1.52 -46.79 -8.80
CA GLY A 812 2.88 -47.31 -8.58
C GLY A 812 3.76 -46.40 -7.73
N LYS A 813 5.01 -46.18 -8.15
CA LYS A 813 5.98 -45.39 -7.37
C LYS A 813 5.63 -43.89 -7.29
N ALA A 814 4.73 -43.41 -8.15
CA ALA A 814 4.27 -42.03 -8.15
C ALA A 814 3.18 -41.72 -7.11
N ALA A 815 2.71 -42.73 -6.36
CA ALA A 815 1.66 -42.59 -5.35
C ALA A 815 1.91 -41.45 -4.35
N ALA A 816 3.14 -41.30 -3.87
CA ALA A 816 3.56 -40.25 -2.95
C ALA A 816 3.27 -38.84 -3.48
N TYR A 817 3.69 -38.58 -4.71
CA TYR A 817 3.58 -37.27 -5.33
C TYR A 817 2.13 -36.93 -5.69
N ILE A 818 1.35 -37.91 -6.13
CA ILE A 818 -0.07 -37.72 -6.47
C ILE A 818 -0.89 -37.41 -5.21
N VAL A 819 -0.62 -38.06 -4.07
CA VAL A 819 -1.31 -37.74 -2.81
C VAL A 819 -1.02 -36.31 -2.37
N ILE A 820 0.24 -35.89 -2.40
CA ILE A 820 0.62 -34.51 -2.06
C ILE A 820 -0.07 -33.52 -3.01
N GLU A 821 -0.09 -33.81 -4.31
CA GLU A 821 -0.76 -32.96 -5.30
C GLU A 821 -2.26 -32.85 -5.01
N ILE A 822 -2.94 -33.95 -4.67
CA ILE A 822 -4.35 -33.97 -4.29
C ILE A 822 -4.60 -33.09 -3.07
N VAL A 823 -3.80 -33.25 -2.01
CA VAL A 823 -3.93 -32.44 -0.79
C VAL A 823 -3.71 -30.97 -1.09
N MET A 824 -2.62 -30.62 -1.80
CA MET A 824 -2.34 -29.25 -2.22
C MET A 824 -3.52 -28.66 -2.98
N THR A 825 -4.06 -29.40 -3.95
CA THR A 825 -5.12 -28.93 -4.84
C THR A 825 -6.44 -28.71 -4.12
N ILE A 826 -6.80 -29.61 -3.19
CA ILE A 826 -7.98 -29.46 -2.34
C ILE A 826 -7.86 -28.19 -1.48
N VAL A 827 -6.70 -28.02 -0.84
CA VAL A 827 -6.50 -26.91 0.11
C VAL A 827 -6.42 -25.56 -0.60
N ILE A 828 -5.71 -25.45 -1.72
CA ILE A 828 -5.71 -24.20 -2.52
C ILE A 828 -7.06 -23.96 -3.21
N GLY A 829 -7.88 -25.00 -3.38
CA GLY A 829 -9.25 -24.87 -3.88
C GLY A 829 -10.12 -23.96 -3.00
N LEU A 830 -9.86 -23.94 -1.69
CA LEU A 830 -10.50 -23.03 -0.74
C LEU A 830 -10.14 -21.55 -0.99
N LEU A 831 -9.07 -21.26 -1.74
CA LEU A 831 -8.62 -19.90 -2.05
C LEU A 831 -9.24 -19.35 -3.33
N THR A 832 -9.69 -20.21 -4.25
CA THR A 832 -10.30 -19.79 -5.54
C THR A 832 -11.79 -20.02 -5.66
N GLY A 833 -12.39 -20.76 -4.72
CA GLY A 833 -13.80 -21.12 -4.76
C GLY A 833 -14.10 -22.28 -5.73
N PRO A 834 -15.40 -22.56 -5.97
CA PRO A 834 -15.86 -23.80 -6.58
C PRO A 834 -15.34 -24.04 -8.00
N ALA A 835 -15.31 -22.98 -8.83
CA ALA A 835 -14.94 -23.08 -10.24
C ALA A 835 -13.44 -23.41 -10.43
N GLY A 836 -12.55 -22.72 -9.71
CA GLY A 836 -11.11 -22.94 -9.77
C GLY A 836 -10.68 -24.25 -9.10
N ALA A 837 -11.38 -24.67 -8.03
CA ALA A 837 -11.13 -25.95 -7.37
C ALA A 837 -11.53 -27.14 -8.25
N ALA A 838 -12.71 -27.10 -8.89
CA ALA A 838 -13.23 -28.19 -9.71
C ALA A 838 -12.33 -28.50 -10.91
N ALA A 839 -11.82 -27.48 -11.61
CA ALA A 839 -10.96 -27.68 -12.76
C ALA A 839 -9.64 -28.39 -12.38
N ARG A 840 -9.02 -27.97 -11.28
CA ARG A 840 -7.76 -28.54 -10.81
C ARG A 840 -7.95 -29.94 -10.26
N ILE A 841 -9.02 -30.18 -9.50
CA ILE A 841 -9.33 -31.52 -8.98
C ILE A 841 -9.67 -32.49 -10.10
N ALA A 842 -10.47 -32.10 -11.09
CA ALA A 842 -10.73 -32.94 -12.25
C ALA A 842 -9.44 -33.29 -13.00
N ALA A 843 -8.52 -32.33 -13.15
CA ALA A 843 -7.22 -32.56 -13.76
C ALA A 843 -6.39 -33.57 -12.96
N VAL A 844 -6.33 -33.45 -11.63
CA VAL A 844 -5.58 -34.37 -10.76
C VAL A 844 -6.22 -35.77 -10.70
N MET A 845 -7.55 -35.85 -10.64
CA MET A 845 -8.28 -37.12 -10.60
C MET A 845 -8.19 -37.90 -11.92
N ALA A 846 -8.06 -37.20 -13.05
CA ALA A 846 -7.77 -37.85 -14.34
C ALA A 846 -6.42 -38.59 -14.29
N LYS A 847 -5.41 -38.05 -13.58
CA LYS A 847 -4.09 -38.67 -13.42
C LYS A 847 -4.18 -40.01 -12.70
N LEU A 848 -4.97 -40.07 -11.62
CA LEU A 848 -5.15 -41.28 -10.83
C LEU A 848 -5.94 -42.37 -11.59
N THR A 849 -6.98 -41.97 -12.33
CA THR A 849 -7.86 -42.91 -13.06
C THR A 849 -7.23 -43.48 -14.32
N MET A 850 -6.21 -42.82 -14.90
CA MET A 850 -5.45 -43.28 -16.06
C MET A 850 -4.32 -44.27 -15.72
N GLY A 851 -3.98 -44.44 -14.43
CA GLY A 851 -2.94 -45.35 -13.97
C GLY A 851 -3.23 -46.84 -14.22
N ALA A 852 -2.18 -47.64 -14.47
CA ALA A 852 -2.30 -49.07 -14.73
C ALA A 852 -2.47 -49.88 -13.43
N LYS A 853 -3.56 -50.65 -13.32
CA LYS A 853 -3.80 -51.57 -12.19
C LYS A 853 -2.70 -52.62 -12.09
N LYS A 854 -2.12 -52.82 -10.90
CA LYS A 854 -1.17 -53.91 -10.64
C LYS A 854 -1.87 -55.28 -10.62
N ALA A 855 -1.11 -56.35 -10.86
CA ALA A 855 -1.63 -57.72 -11.10
C ALA A 855 -2.29 -58.40 -9.88
N MET A 856 -2.30 -57.75 -8.71
CA MET A 856 -2.81 -58.27 -7.45
C MET A 856 -4.34 -58.11 -7.37
N HIS A 857 -5.07 -59.17 -7.00
CA HIS A 857 -6.55 -59.12 -6.95
C HIS A 857 -7.05 -58.61 -5.59
N ILE A 858 -7.43 -57.34 -5.51
CA ILE A 858 -8.06 -56.75 -4.31
C ILE A 858 -9.59 -56.74 -4.46
N PRO A 859 -10.36 -57.33 -3.53
CA PRO A 859 -11.82 -57.29 -3.56
C PRO A 859 -12.36 -55.85 -3.60
N HIS A 860 -13.39 -55.60 -4.41
CA HIS A 860 -14.07 -54.29 -4.49
C HIS A 860 -13.20 -53.08 -4.87
N ALA A 861 -12.00 -53.27 -5.41
CA ALA A 861 -11.08 -52.17 -5.76
C ALA A 861 -11.68 -51.10 -6.70
N ALA A 862 -12.53 -51.50 -7.65
CA ALA A 862 -13.23 -50.56 -8.54
C ALA A 862 -14.29 -49.73 -7.81
N LYS A 863 -14.92 -50.29 -6.77
CA LYS A 863 -15.87 -49.55 -5.91
C LYS A 863 -15.10 -48.55 -5.06
N ALA A 864 -13.99 -48.96 -4.44
CA ALA A 864 -13.12 -48.08 -3.66
C ALA A 864 -12.57 -46.90 -4.47
N LEU A 865 -12.13 -47.12 -5.72
CA LEU A 865 -11.69 -46.03 -6.60
C LEU A 865 -12.83 -45.05 -6.90
N LYS A 866 -14.03 -45.58 -7.19
CA LYS A 866 -15.19 -44.72 -7.43
C LYS A 866 -15.53 -43.89 -6.19
N THR A 867 -15.59 -44.53 -5.01
CA THR A 867 -15.87 -43.84 -3.74
C THR A 867 -14.80 -42.80 -3.40
N PHE A 868 -13.53 -43.08 -3.70
CA PHE A 868 -12.46 -42.09 -3.57
C PHE A 868 -12.71 -40.87 -4.46
N THR A 869 -12.95 -41.09 -5.77
CA THR A 869 -13.25 -40.00 -6.71
C THR A 869 -14.48 -39.20 -6.27
N ASP A 870 -15.58 -39.89 -5.95
CA ASP A 870 -16.83 -39.25 -5.49
C ASP A 870 -16.61 -38.44 -4.19
N THR A 871 -15.65 -38.84 -3.34
CA THR A 871 -15.33 -38.11 -2.10
C THR A 871 -14.47 -36.87 -2.35
N ILE A 872 -13.46 -36.98 -3.21
CA ILE A 872 -12.66 -35.82 -3.58
C ILE A 872 -13.53 -34.80 -4.33
N ASP A 873 -14.42 -35.26 -5.22
CA ASP A 873 -15.42 -34.42 -5.87
C ASP A 873 -16.38 -33.79 -4.84
N GLY A 874 -16.82 -34.56 -3.85
CA GLY A 874 -17.66 -34.07 -2.74
C GLY A 874 -17.00 -32.93 -1.94
N LEU A 875 -15.68 -33.00 -1.72
CA LEU A 875 -14.92 -31.93 -1.05
C LEU A 875 -14.86 -30.62 -1.88
N VAL A 876 -15.15 -30.68 -3.18
CA VAL A 876 -15.33 -29.52 -4.07
C VAL A 876 -16.79 -29.10 -4.13
N GLU A 877 -17.72 -30.04 -4.22
CA GLU A 877 -19.16 -29.80 -4.29
C GLU A 877 -19.70 -29.07 -3.05
N ILE A 878 -18.99 -29.13 -1.92
CA ILE A 878 -19.32 -28.38 -0.71
C ILE A 878 -18.89 -26.90 -0.74
N LEU A 879 -17.96 -26.51 -1.62
CA LEU A 879 -17.42 -25.14 -1.69
C LEU A 879 -18.49 -24.05 -1.94
N PRO A 880 -19.55 -24.26 -2.74
CA PRO A 880 -20.67 -23.31 -2.82
C PRO A 880 -21.37 -23.06 -1.48
N SER A 881 -21.41 -24.06 -0.59
CA SER A 881 -21.95 -23.88 0.77
C SER A 881 -21.04 -23.03 1.65
N TYR A 882 -19.72 -23.13 1.44
CA TYR A 882 -18.72 -22.25 2.06
C TYR A 882 -18.79 -20.82 1.52
N GLU A 883 -19.02 -20.65 0.21
CA GLU A 883 -19.25 -19.33 -0.39
C GLU A 883 -20.45 -18.63 0.27
N LYS A 884 -21.57 -19.35 0.38
CA LYS A 884 -22.77 -18.84 1.05
C LYS A 884 -22.54 -18.54 2.53
N LEU A 885 -21.69 -19.33 3.20
CA LEU A 885 -21.29 -19.07 4.58
C LEU A 885 -20.49 -17.77 4.68
N ALA A 886 -19.56 -17.51 3.76
CA ALA A 886 -18.81 -16.26 3.70
C ALA A 886 -19.71 -15.04 3.45
N GLU A 887 -20.73 -15.18 2.61
CA GLU A 887 -21.75 -14.15 2.39
C GLU A 887 -22.53 -13.80 3.66
N ASN A 888 -22.86 -14.81 4.49
CA ASN A 888 -23.51 -14.57 5.78
C ASN A 888 -22.53 -13.94 6.79
N LEU A 889 -21.26 -14.34 6.79
CA LEU A 889 -20.23 -13.74 7.65
C LEU A 889 -19.99 -12.26 7.31
N ALA A 890 -20.11 -11.87 6.04
CA ALA A 890 -19.99 -10.47 5.61
C ALA A 890 -21.07 -9.54 6.19
N LEU A 891 -22.19 -10.11 6.64
CA LEU A 891 -23.32 -9.41 7.28
C LEU A 891 -23.20 -9.35 8.81
N ARG A 892 -22.10 -9.86 9.38
CA ARG A 892 -21.83 -9.84 10.82
C ARG A 892 -21.38 -8.44 11.26
N ARG A 893 -21.76 -8.04 12.48
CA ARG A 893 -21.34 -6.76 13.07
C ARG A 893 -19.82 -6.74 13.30
N LYS A 894 -19.15 -5.67 12.85
CA LYS A 894 -17.73 -5.36 13.12
C LYS A 894 -17.56 -4.08 13.98
N PRO A 895 -16.36 -3.83 14.55
CA PRO A 895 -16.08 -2.60 15.29
C PRO A 895 -16.29 -1.33 14.44
N PRO A 896 -16.79 -0.23 15.02
CA PRO A 896 -17.01 1.01 14.28
C PRO A 896 -15.68 1.74 14.00
N ILE A 897 -15.58 2.35 12.81
CA ILE A 897 -14.48 3.23 12.43
C ILE A 897 -14.90 4.66 12.78
N ALA A 898 -14.35 5.20 13.87
CA ALA A 898 -14.79 6.47 14.42
C ALA A 898 -13.98 7.68 13.91
N ASN A 899 -14.68 8.82 13.81
CA ASN A 899 -14.12 10.18 13.80
C ASN A 899 -13.05 10.45 12.74
N ARG A 900 -13.42 10.30 11.45
CA ARG A 900 -12.52 10.52 10.31
C ARG A 900 -12.85 11.80 9.57
N LYS A 901 -11.81 12.48 9.07
CA LYS A 901 -11.95 13.72 8.28
C LYS A 901 -12.63 13.44 6.94
N THR A 902 -13.29 14.45 6.39
CA THR A 902 -13.88 14.43 5.04
C THR A 902 -12.86 14.87 3.98
N ASN A 903 -13.16 14.63 2.70
CA ASN A 903 -12.35 14.95 1.51
C ASN A 903 -11.03 14.20 1.36
N ASN A 904 -10.98 12.99 1.91
CA ASN A 904 -9.83 12.13 1.76
C ASN A 904 -10.23 10.66 1.69
N THR A 905 -9.23 9.84 1.38
CA THR A 905 -9.33 8.39 1.57
C THR A 905 -9.00 8.09 3.03
N VAL A 906 -9.92 7.39 3.69
CA VAL A 906 -9.74 6.84 5.03
C VAL A 906 -9.36 5.39 4.88
N GLU A 907 -8.22 5.03 5.47
CA GLU A 907 -7.75 3.66 5.53
C GLU A 907 -7.99 3.07 6.93
N ASP A 908 -8.52 1.86 6.96
CA ASP A 908 -8.58 1.00 8.13
C ASP A 908 -7.96 -0.35 7.80
N LYS A 909 -7.16 -0.88 8.74
CA LYS A 909 -6.44 -2.15 8.58
C LYS A 909 -6.97 -3.17 9.57
N GLU A 910 -7.53 -4.26 9.06
CA GLU A 910 -7.99 -5.38 9.87
C GLU A 910 -6.82 -6.33 10.14
N LYS A 911 -6.44 -6.46 11.41
CA LYS A 911 -5.37 -7.36 11.82
C LYS A 911 -5.87 -8.79 11.90
N HIS A 912 -5.04 -9.72 11.46
CA HIS A 912 -5.22 -11.13 11.73
C HIS A 912 -4.58 -11.46 13.07
N ASP A 913 -5.40 -11.80 14.07
CA ASP A 913 -4.90 -12.37 15.30
C ASP A 913 -4.61 -13.86 15.05
N SER A 914 -3.34 -14.26 15.20
CA SER A 914 -2.95 -15.66 15.19
C SER A 914 -3.72 -16.40 16.28
N ARG A 915 -4.26 -17.59 15.97
CA ARG A 915 -5.07 -18.32 16.95
C ARG A 915 -4.22 -18.66 18.18
N ASP A 916 -4.65 -18.18 19.35
CA ASP A 916 -3.89 -18.28 20.59
C ASP A 916 -3.86 -19.74 21.09
N GLY A 917 -2.65 -20.29 21.26
CA GLY A 917 -2.43 -21.69 21.68
C GLY A 917 -2.68 -21.94 23.18
N ALA A 918 -3.25 -20.97 23.90
CA ALA A 918 -3.46 -21.03 25.33
C ALA A 918 -4.44 -22.15 25.73
N CYS A 919 -4.11 -22.86 26.80
CA CYS A 919 -4.96 -23.89 27.38
C CYS A 919 -6.35 -23.33 27.71
N ARG A 920 -7.41 -23.91 27.16
CA ARG A 920 -8.78 -23.41 27.35
C ARG A 920 -9.31 -23.64 28.77
N VAL A 921 -8.72 -24.58 29.51
CA VAL A 921 -9.09 -24.92 30.90
C VAL A 921 -8.51 -23.91 31.89
N CYS A 922 -7.23 -23.54 31.76
CA CYS A 922 -6.56 -22.66 32.73
C CYS A 922 -6.14 -21.30 32.16
N LYS A 923 -6.38 -21.04 30.87
CA LYS A 923 -5.97 -19.83 30.13
C LYS A 923 -4.46 -19.57 30.12
N SER A 924 -3.65 -20.59 30.42
CA SER A 924 -2.19 -20.51 30.38
C SER A 924 -1.66 -20.63 28.96
N SER A 925 -0.70 -19.78 28.59
CA SER A 925 0.09 -19.90 27.35
C SER A 925 1.28 -20.86 27.49
N GLU A 926 1.56 -21.39 28.69
CA GLU A 926 2.69 -22.30 28.94
C GLU A 926 2.40 -23.76 28.53
N HIS A 927 1.14 -24.10 28.26
CA HIS A 927 0.77 -25.42 27.77
C HIS A 927 -0.54 -25.38 26.95
N LYS A 928 -0.72 -26.35 26.05
CA LYS A 928 -1.97 -26.54 25.31
C LYS A 928 -3.04 -27.22 26.19
N THR A 929 -4.30 -27.19 25.78
CA THR A 929 -5.41 -27.86 26.48
C THR A 929 -5.12 -29.36 26.57
N PRO A 930 -5.09 -29.97 27.78
CA PRO A 930 -4.79 -31.39 27.92
C PRO A 930 -5.81 -32.26 27.17
N ARG A 931 -5.31 -33.18 26.35
CA ARG A 931 -6.07 -34.22 25.67
C ARG A 931 -6.62 -35.23 26.70
N LEU A 932 -7.93 -35.15 27.01
CA LEU A 932 -8.77 -36.11 27.77
C LEU A 932 -8.04 -37.05 28.78
N TYR A 933 -8.19 -36.79 30.08
CA TYR A 933 -8.02 -37.85 31.08
C TYR A 933 -9.20 -38.82 30.97
N ARG A 934 -8.94 -40.11 30.68
CA ARG A 934 -9.86 -41.20 31.02
C ARG A 934 -9.92 -41.30 32.55
N GLY A 935 -11.07 -41.04 33.16
CA GLY A 935 -11.31 -41.34 34.58
C GLY A 935 -12.44 -40.51 35.17
N GLU A 936 -13.47 -41.21 35.65
CA GLU A 936 -14.63 -40.80 36.44
C GLU A 936 -14.61 -39.40 37.08
N ILE A 937 -15.68 -38.63 36.85
CA ILE A 937 -16.08 -37.53 37.72
C ILE A 937 -17.26 -38.02 38.56
N GLU A 938 -17.01 -38.36 39.83
CA GLU A 938 -18.04 -38.39 40.87
C GLU A 938 -18.51 -36.95 41.14
N TYR A 939 -19.80 -36.69 40.96
CA TYR A 939 -20.41 -35.45 41.39
C TYR A 939 -20.54 -35.45 42.92
N VAL A 940 -20.06 -34.38 43.56
CA VAL A 940 -20.54 -33.92 44.88
C VAL A 940 -21.45 -32.72 44.68
#